data_AF-A0A847F5D4-F1
#
_entry.id   AF-A0A847F5D4-F1
#
_cell.length_a   1.000
_cell.length_b   1.000
_cell.length_c   1.000
_cell.angle_alpha   90.00
_cell.angle_beta   90.00
_cell.angle_gamma   90.00
#
_symmetry.space_group_name_H-M   'P 1'
#
loop_
_entity.id
_entity.type
_entity.pdbx_description
1 polymer ?
#
loop_
_entity_poly.entity_id
_entity_poly.type
_entity_poly.pdbx_seq_one_letter_code
_entity_poly.pdbx_strand_id
1 'polypeptide(L)'
;MDETTRKLIDALRSDPSNVAHYQALKAHYLSLGDVASAANLIEGWAARESDPMRASSAYLEAARLVMSLPNEEERLLSLLELALTLNPLAEDARGFLENYYLVRNDVDGLVDSLERQRDHLARIDTDPRVLAELEYRLGELLGERLGRKDDALQRYRAAAEIDPSHVQALYAARMELLRRGEIQSAIALLEQEASAETDPDRKLALLLELEQRALHELHDPALAIQAGEKAIAIAPHDLELRHRLTSMLLERIERGEASARDEAVAVQLMLELAAASPSDAAIVYARNALRIDPGSVEALGIFEDAARDESARKELLEHYSRFLEIAPDEGLSNTRRKRYAELLLASGAPEAAAEALQPLIEAGDAEASLKLVAITDAHPGLRPPMLPRALALLTEGYLEGGRPDAAAIALERLFLVEKDLDERIAIAERLSKLATETLHDRELALRVLRAWTALDPTDLTPQIRLVPLLREEGLTDELLDILDTLSLDPMDGGQYALEAARLLFESGDAKASLFRLRDRASFDERCRDAMLEIARSSGLEALLPDEFREEAPSASGVPHSPLDGLSELIEDEAELIDEEDAHFEDEAELIDEGDAHFEDAAELIEDAAELIDEDEATVIDHAVRSLGGDEASHQGSVEPPQAEPSAFDAARLGTADGGNARTSGTALLADAIARTAGEYGDEAGVSPAEETDHTEGDEPLLLEEEDFELIEAEGALDATDEDEDALTILDDDDLELIEEDEVGAPQDAPRLIEER
;
A
#
# COMPACT_ATOMS: atom_id res chain seq x y z
N MET A 1 33.02 -65.82 71.79
CA MET A 1 33.63 -64.49 71.61
C MET A 1 35.14 -64.68 71.53
N ASP A 2 35.71 -64.42 70.35
CA ASP A 2 37.15 -64.57 70.07
C ASP A 2 37.97 -63.49 70.82
N GLU A 3 39.27 -63.74 71.06
CA GLU A 3 40.15 -62.82 71.79
C GLU A 3 40.29 -61.47 71.07
N THR A 4 40.27 -61.49 69.74
CA THR A 4 40.27 -60.31 68.87
C THR A 4 39.00 -59.48 69.06
N THR A 5 37.81 -60.12 69.09
CA THR A 5 36.53 -59.47 69.38
C THR A 5 36.54 -58.79 70.75
N ARG A 6 37.05 -59.46 71.78
CA ARG A 6 37.11 -58.90 73.15
C ARG A 6 37.98 -57.64 73.22
N LYS A 7 39.18 -57.67 72.61
CA LYS A 7 40.10 -56.52 72.56
C LYS A 7 39.47 -55.32 71.84
N LEU A 8 38.78 -55.57 70.73
CA LEU A 8 38.11 -54.52 69.95
C LEU A 8 36.89 -53.94 70.67
N ILE A 9 36.11 -54.77 71.39
CA ILE A 9 35.01 -54.29 72.25
C ILE A 9 35.55 -53.43 73.39
N ASP A 10 36.61 -53.87 74.08
CA ASP A 10 37.17 -53.13 75.21
C ASP A 10 37.79 -51.80 74.73
N ALA A 11 38.40 -51.78 73.54
CA ALA A 11 38.87 -50.54 72.91
C ALA A 11 37.71 -49.57 72.60
N LEU A 12 36.61 -50.04 72.00
CA LEU A 12 35.41 -49.23 71.74
C LEU A 12 34.68 -48.80 73.01
N ARG A 13 34.77 -49.55 74.11
CA ARG A 13 34.25 -49.11 75.42
C ARG A 13 35.06 -47.95 75.99
N SER A 14 36.37 -47.93 75.75
CA SER A 14 37.26 -46.86 76.22
C SER A 14 37.20 -45.60 75.36
N ASP A 15 36.97 -45.74 74.06
CA ASP A 15 36.77 -44.65 73.10
C ASP A 15 35.63 -44.99 72.12
N PRO A 16 34.37 -44.69 72.49
CA PRO A 16 33.19 -45.05 71.71
C PRO A 16 33.09 -44.37 70.33
N SER A 17 33.83 -43.28 70.13
CA SER A 17 33.87 -42.50 68.87
C SER A 17 34.91 -43.01 67.87
N ASN A 18 35.70 -44.03 68.23
CA ASN A 18 36.83 -44.45 67.42
C ASN A 18 36.43 -45.21 66.14
N VAL A 19 36.41 -44.50 65.01
CA VAL A 19 36.00 -45.05 63.70
C VAL A 19 36.86 -46.25 63.27
N ALA A 20 38.17 -46.24 63.56
CA ALA A 20 39.06 -47.33 63.16
C ALA A 20 38.73 -48.63 63.91
N HIS A 21 38.48 -48.55 65.22
CA HIS A 21 38.09 -49.71 66.02
C HIS A 21 36.67 -50.19 65.67
N TYR A 22 35.76 -49.28 65.33
CA TYR A 22 34.42 -49.62 64.83
C TYR A 22 34.49 -50.39 63.51
N GLN A 23 35.21 -49.87 62.51
CA GLN A 23 35.37 -50.53 61.20
C GLN A 23 36.07 -51.89 61.34
N ALA A 24 37.10 -52.00 62.19
CA ALA A 24 37.79 -53.26 62.45
C ALA A 24 36.87 -54.31 63.11
N LEU A 25 36.04 -53.90 64.07
CA LEU A 25 35.09 -54.81 64.72
C LEU A 25 33.94 -55.21 63.79
N LYS A 26 33.42 -54.26 62.99
CA LYS A 26 32.42 -54.52 61.96
C LYS A 26 32.93 -55.55 60.94
N ALA A 27 34.12 -55.32 60.37
CA ALA A 27 34.73 -56.24 59.41
C ALA A 27 34.97 -57.63 60.02
N HIS A 28 35.40 -57.69 61.28
CA HIS A 28 35.58 -58.95 62.00
C HIS A 28 34.28 -59.72 62.21
N TYR A 29 33.19 -59.07 62.65
CA TYR A 29 31.87 -59.74 62.76
C TYR A 29 31.36 -60.26 61.41
N LEU A 30 31.48 -59.46 60.34
CA LEU A 30 31.09 -59.88 59.00
C LEU A 30 31.92 -61.08 58.49
N SER A 31 33.23 -61.10 58.76
CA SER A 31 34.09 -62.25 58.40
C SER A 31 33.74 -63.55 59.12
N LEU A 32 33.14 -63.44 60.32
CA LEU A 32 32.66 -64.58 61.10
C LEU A 32 31.24 -65.01 60.68
N GLY A 33 30.59 -64.27 59.79
CA GLY A 33 29.18 -64.47 59.43
C GLY A 33 28.20 -64.08 60.55
N ASP A 34 28.66 -63.36 61.58
CA ASP A 34 27.82 -62.92 62.70
C ASP A 34 27.11 -61.60 62.34
N VAL A 35 26.12 -61.72 61.45
CA VAL A 35 25.36 -60.59 60.91
C VAL A 35 24.57 -59.86 62.01
N ALA A 36 24.08 -60.58 63.02
CA ALA A 36 23.34 -60.01 64.14
C ALA A 36 24.22 -59.09 65.01
N SER A 37 25.43 -59.53 65.36
CA SER A 37 26.37 -58.69 66.11
C SER A 37 26.87 -57.50 65.28
N ALA A 38 27.06 -57.68 63.97
CA ALA A 38 27.39 -56.58 63.06
C ALA A 38 26.27 -55.54 62.99
N ALA A 39 25.02 -55.94 62.81
CA ALA A 39 23.87 -55.03 62.79
C ALA A 39 23.71 -54.26 64.11
N ASN A 40 23.81 -54.95 65.26
CA ASN A 40 23.78 -54.31 66.59
C ASN A 40 24.89 -53.26 66.77
N LEU A 41 26.10 -53.57 66.28
CA LEU A 41 27.23 -52.65 66.34
C LEU A 41 26.99 -51.40 65.49
N ILE A 42 26.48 -51.56 64.27
CA ILE A 42 26.20 -50.47 63.34
C ILE A 42 25.07 -49.59 63.88
N GLU A 43 23.97 -50.19 64.35
CA GLU A 43 22.85 -49.46 64.96
C GLU A 43 23.31 -48.65 66.18
N GLY A 44 24.06 -49.30 67.07
CA GLY A 44 24.63 -48.62 68.24
C GLY A 44 25.61 -47.51 67.85
N TRP A 45 26.31 -47.62 66.72
CA TRP A 45 27.18 -46.56 66.21
C TRP A 45 26.37 -45.41 65.60
N ALA A 46 25.37 -45.72 64.78
CA ALA A 46 24.44 -44.77 64.17
C ALA A 46 23.75 -43.89 65.23
N ALA A 47 23.31 -44.47 66.35
CA ALA A 47 22.67 -43.76 67.46
C ALA A 47 23.60 -42.76 68.19
N ARG A 48 24.92 -42.91 68.04
CA ARG A 48 25.95 -42.04 68.66
C ARG A 48 26.63 -41.12 67.64
N GLU A 49 26.33 -41.30 66.36
CA GLU A 49 26.87 -40.47 65.30
C GLU A 49 26.23 -39.08 65.37
N SER A 50 27.07 -38.05 65.29
CA SER A 50 26.65 -36.65 65.41
C SER A 50 26.13 -36.08 64.10
N ASP A 51 26.60 -36.61 62.97
CA ASP A 51 26.18 -36.20 61.64
C ASP A 51 24.92 -36.99 61.22
N PRO A 52 23.76 -36.35 61.05
CA PRO A 52 22.51 -37.03 60.72
C PRO A 52 22.57 -37.77 59.38
N MET A 53 23.35 -37.30 58.41
CA MET A 53 23.49 -37.98 57.12
C MET A 53 24.29 -39.28 57.27
N ARG A 54 25.36 -39.27 58.07
CA ARG A 54 26.13 -40.48 58.38
C ARG A 54 25.35 -41.45 59.24
N ALA A 55 24.61 -40.95 60.22
CA ALA A 55 23.71 -41.76 61.05
C ALA A 55 22.65 -42.44 60.18
N SER A 56 22.00 -41.71 59.27
CA SER A 56 21.05 -42.26 58.29
C SER A 56 21.67 -43.37 57.43
N SER A 57 22.84 -43.12 56.85
CA SER A 57 23.56 -44.12 56.03
C SER A 57 23.93 -45.38 56.83
N ALA A 58 24.29 -45.22 58.10
CA ALA A 58 24.57 -46.32 59.01
C ALA A 58 23.31 -47.13 59.36
N TYR A 59 22.18 -46.48 59.63
CA TYR A 59 20.91 -47.18 59.85
C TYR A 59 20.46 -47.95 58.61
N LEU A 60 20.69 -47.41 57.40
CA LEU A 60 20.46 -48.14 56.16
C LEU A 60 21.41 -49.35 56.00
N GLU A 61 22.68 -49.21 56.37
CA GLU A 61 23.64 -50.33 56.38
C GLU A 61 23.17 -51.42 57.36
N ALA A 62 22.71 -51.04 58.55
CA ALA A 62 22.14 -51.97 59.53
C ALA A 62 20.87 -52.65 59.00
N ALA A 63 19.95 -51.91 58.38
CA ALA A 63 18.73 -52.43 57.78
C ALA A 63 19.04 -53.50 56.71
N ARG A 64 20.02 -53.25 55.83
CA ARG A 64 20.47 -54.23 54.82
C ARG A 64 20.96 -55.54 55.44
N LEU A 65 21.65 -55.47 56.59
CA LEU A 65 22.08 -56.68 57.32
C LEU A 65 20.90 -57.37 58.01
N VAL A 66 20.02 -56.61 58.65
CA VAL A 66 18.83 -57.14 59.35
C VAL A 66 17.87 -57.84 58.39
N MET A 67 17.77 -57.41 57.13
CA MET A 67 16.97 -58.08 56.09
C MET A 67 17.36 -59.56 55.89
N SER A 68 18.60 -59.95 56.18
CA SER A 68 19.06 -61.34 56.08
C SER A 68 18.75 -62.19 57.32
N LEU A 69 18.28 -61.57 58.41
CA LEU A 69 17.97 -62.24 59.67
C LEU A 69 16.48 -62.64 59.73
N PRO A 70 16.17 -63.83 60.27
CA PRO A 70 14.78 -64.29 60.38
C PRO A 70 14.02 -63.56 61.50
N ASN A 71 12.75 -63.24 61.27
CA ASN A 71 11.80 -62.67 62.25
C ASN A 71 12.18 -61.27 62.82
N GLU A 72 12.97 -60.49 62.09
CA GLU A 72 13.41 -59.13 62.51
C GLU A 72 12.73 -58.03 61.66
N GLU A 73 11.50 -58.26 61.22
CA GLU A 73 10.77 -57.36 60.32
C GLU A 73 10.44 -56.00 60.94
N GLU A 74 9.87 -55.99 62.16
CA GLU A 74 9.57 -54.74 62.86
C GLU A 74 10.83 -53.90 63.04
N ARG A 75 11.95 -54.57 63.31
CA ARG A 75 13.27 -53.95 63.46
C ARG A 75 13.78 -53.39 62.13
N LEU A 76 13.66 -54.14 61.04
CA LEU A 76 14.04 -53.69 59.70
C LEU A 76 13.30 -52.39 59.33
N LEU A 77 11.97 -52.39 59.47
CA LEU A 77 11.13 -51.24 59.17
C LEU A 77 11.49 -50.05 60.05
N SER A 78 11.68 -50.27 61.35
CA SER A 78 12.10 -49.22 62.29
C SER A 78 13.44 -48.59 61.90
N LEU A 79 14.42 -49.39 61.46
CA LEU A 79 15.73 -48.88 61.03
C LEU A 79 15.64 -48.05 59.74
N LEU A 80 14.79 -48.46 58.80
CA LEU A 80 14.55 -47.72 57.56
C LEU A 80 13.80 -46.40 57.83
N GLU A 81 12.79 -46.43 58.71
CA GLU A 81 12.07 -45.23 59.14
C GLU A 81 12.98 -44.25 59.89
N LEU A 82 13.87 -44.75 60.76
CA LEU A 82 14.89 -43.93 61.43
C LEU A 82 15.87 -43.31 60.41
N ALA A 83 16.31 -44.09 59.42
CA ALA A 83 17.18 -43.58 58.36
C ALA A 83 16.51 -42.43 57.58
N LEU A 84 15.23 -42.56 57.25
CA LEU A 84 14.45 -41.54 56.55
C LEU A 84 14.06 -40.36 57.44
N THR A 85 13.92 -40.54 58.75
CA THR A 85 13.67 -39.44 59.69
C THR A 85 14.92 -38.56 59.84
N LEU A 86 16.11 -39.17 59.80
CA LEU A 86 17.39 -38.44 59.92
C LEU A 86 17.83 -37.81 58.61
N ASN A 87 17.57 -38.47 57.49
CA ASN A 87 17.78 -37.92 56.15
C ASN A 87 16.56 -38.22 55.27
N PRO A 88 15.59 -37.30 55.19
CA PRO A 88 14.37 -37.48 54.42
C PRO A 88 14.59 -37.58 52.91
N LEU A 89 15.76 -37.13 52.43
CA LEU A 89 16.21 -37.17 51.05
C LEU A 89 17.07 -38.42 50.74
N ALA A 90 17.18 -39.38 51.67
CA ALA A 90 17.91 -40.62 51.43
C ALA A 90 17.17 -41.54 50.45
N GLU A 91 17.36 -41.33 49.14
CA GLU A 91 16.74 -42.12 48.07
C GLU A 91 17.03 -43.62 48.21
N ASP A 92 18.26 -44.00 48.59
CA ASP A 92 18.61 -45.41 48.81
C ASP A 92 17.78 -46.07 49.92
N ALA A 93 17.47 -45.34 50.99
CA ALA A 93 16.66 -45.86 52.09
C ALA A 93 15.18 -45.94 51.69
N ARG A 94 14.70 -44.94 50.95
CA ARG A 94 13.34 -44.91 50.40
C ARG A 94 13.14 -46.06 49.41
N GLY A 95 14.03 -46.20 48.42
CA GLY A 95 13.98 -47.26 47.43
C GLY A 95 14.10 -48.67 48.05
N PHE A 96 14.88 -48.81 49.12
CA PHE A 96 14.94 -50.08 49.86
C PHE A 96 13.59 -50.40 50.52
N LEU A 97 12.98 -49.42 51.18
CA LEU A 97 11.68 -49.56 51.84
C LEU A 97 10.55 -49.81 50.82
N GLU A 98 10.53 -49.08 49.70
CA GLU A 98 9.63 -49.29 48.58
C GLU A 98 9.72 -50.73 48.05
N ASN A 99 10.94 -51.18 47.71
CA ASN A 99 11.15 -52.54 47.22
C ASN A 99 10.74 -53.60 48.25
N TYR A 100 10.97 -53.36 49.54
CA TYR A 100 10.56 -54.27 50.62
C TYR A 100 9.04 -54.50 50.63
N TYR A 101 8.26 -53.41 50.61
CA TYR A 101 6.81 -53.49 50.58
C TYR A 101 6.28 -54.08 49.26
N LEU A 102 6.84 -53.68 48.11
CA LEU A 102 6.42 -54.17 46.80
C LEU A 102 6.66 -55.68 46.61
N VAL A 103 7.81 -56.21 47.05
CA VAL A 103 8.10 -57.65 46.98
C VAL A 103 7.10 -58.47 47.81
N ARG A 104 6.58 -57.89 48.89
CA ARG A 104 5.57 -58.50 49.76
C ARG A 104 4.14 -58.22 49.31
N ASN A 105 3.98 -57.42 48.26
CA ASN A 105 2.70 -56.93 47.76
C ASN A 105 1.86 -56.23 48.86
N ASP A 106 2.54 -55.60 49.82
CA ASP A 106 1.91 -54.81 50.88
C ASP A 106 1.92 -53.33 50.47
N VAL A 107 1.00 -53.01 49.57
CA VAL A 107 0.90 -51.67 48.98
C VAL A 107 0.32 -50.66 49.98
N ASP A 108 -0.60 -51.09 50.85
CA ASP A 108 -1.17 -50.23 51.89
C ASP A 108 -0.09 -49.78 52.88
N GLY A 109 0.78 -50.70 53.34
CA GLY A 109 1.92 -50.36 54.20
C GLY A 109 2.91 -49.40 53.53
N LEU A 110 3.10 -49.53 52.21
CA LEU A 110 3.93 -48.60 51.44
C LEU A 110 3.32 -47.20 51.39
N VAL A 111 2.02 -47.09 51.09
CA VAL A 111 1.31 -45.80 51.06
C VAL A 111 1.42 -45.12 52.41
N ASP A 112 1.12 -45.81 53.51
CA ASP A 112 1.22 -45.27 54.87
C ASP A 112 2.65 -44.74 55.17
N SER A 113 3.68 -45.48 54.72
CA SER A 113 5.06 -45.07 54.90
C SER A 113 5.41 -43.82 54.10
N LEU A 114 4.99 -43.74 52.83
CA LEU A 114 5.23 -42.58 51.97
C LEU A 114 4.44 -41.35 52.42
N GLU A 115 3.23 -41.52 52.97
CA GLU A 115 2.45 -40.42 53.57
C GLU A 115 3.14 -39.85 54.81
N ARG A 116 3.71 -40.69 55.69
CA ARG A 116 4.52 -40.23 56.82
C ARG A 116 5.76 -39.47 56.34
N GLN A 117 6.40 -39.97 55.28
CA GLN A 117 7.55 -39.28 54.69
C GLN A 117 7.16 -37.93 54.10
N ARG A 118 6.03 -37.84 53.39
CA ARG A 118 5.45 -36.58 52.89
C ARG A 118 5.23 -35.61 54.04
N ASP A 119 4.56 -36.03 55.12
CA ASP A 119 4.31 -35.17 56.29
C ASP A 119 5.60 -34.66 56.94
N HIS A 120 6.65 -35.47 56.91
CA HIS A 120 7.95 -35.06 57.42
C HIS A 120 8.64 -34.05 56.49
N LEU A 121 8.67 -34.34 55.18
CA LEU A 121 9.23 -33.46 54.15
C LEU A 121 8.51 -32.11 54.11
N ALA A 122 7.18 -32.08 54.27
CA ALA A 122 6.38 -30.86 54.28
C ALA A 122 6.63 -29.96 55.51
N ARG A 123 7.27 -30.48 56.57
CA ARG A 123 7.59 -29.72 57.80
C ARG A 123 9.00 -29.16 57.81
N ILE A 124 9.83 -29.53 56.84
CA ILE A 124 11.20 -29.07 56.72
C ILE A 124 11.34 -28.25 55.44
N ASP A 125 12.34 -27.38 55.39
CA ASP A 125 12.65 -26.62 54.19
C ASP A 125 13.32 -27.57 53.17
N THR A 126 12.55 -28.03 52.18
CA THR A 126 12.97 -28.99 51.15
C THR A 126 12.59 -28.44 49.78
N ASP A 127 13.32 -28.87 48.76
CA ASP A 127 12.98 -28.55 47.38
C ASP A 127 11.53 -29.04 47.08
N PRO A 128 10.60 -28.14 46.73
CA PRO A 128 9.22 -28.49 46.40
C PRO A 128 9.10 -29.62 45.37
N ARG A 129 10.06 -29.74 44.44
CA ARG A 129 10.07 -30.79 43.42
C ARG A 129 10.15 -32.19 44.01
N VAL A 130 10.86 -32.36 45.13
CA VAL A 130 10.94 -33.65 45.84
C VAL A 130 9.59 -34.02 46.45
N LEU A 131 8.87 -33.03 46.98
CA LEU A 131 7.53 -33.23 47.52
C LEU A 131 6.52 -33.53 46.41
N ALA A 132 6.60 -32.83 45.27
CA ALA A 132 5.76 -33.10 44.11
C ALA A 132 5.96 -34.51 43.55
N GLU A 133 7.21 -34.97 43.41
CA GLU A 133 7.53 -36.33 42.98
C GLU A 133 6.98 -37.38 43.95
N LEU A 134 7.02 -37.12 45.25
CA LEU A 134 6.46 -38.03 46.25
C LEU A 134 4.93 -38.10 46.19
N GLU A 135 4.25 -36.96 46.01
CA GLU A 135 2.80 -36.91 45.80
C GLU A 135 2.40 -37.63 44.50
N TYR A 136 3.17 -37.47 43.42
CA TYR A 136 2.97 -38.21 42.17
C TYR A 136 3.05 -39.73 42.38
N ARG A 137 4.11 -40.22 43.03
CA ARG A 137 4.27 -41.65 43.34
C ARG A 137 3.16 -42.21 44.23
N LEU A 138 2.72 -41.44 45.23
CA LEU A 138 1.56 -41.80 46.04
C LEU A 138 0.31 -41.96 45.16
N GLY A 139 0.10 -41.05 44.21
CA GLY A 139 -0.96 -41.13 43.22
C GLY A 139 -0.88 -42.39 42.36
N GLU A 140 0.30 -42.75 41.85
CA GLU A 140 0.51 -43.98 41.06
C GLU A 140 0.15 -45.24 41.84
N LEU A 141 0.61 -45.34 43.09
CA LEU A 141 0.29 -46.50 43.95
C LEU A 141 -1.21 -46.58 44.25
N LEU A 142 -1.84 -45.46 44.60
CA LEU A 142 -3.27 -45.43 44.88
C LEU A 142 -4.10 -45.79 43.64
N GLY A 143 -3.76 -45.23 42.49
CA GLY A 143 -4.49 -45.40 41.24
C GLY A 143 -4.27 -46.77 40.59
N GLU A 144 -3.02 -47.15 40.36
CA GLU A 144 -2.67 -48.34 39.60
C GLU A 144 -2.66 -49.63 40.42
N ARG A 145 -2.28 -49.56 41.69
CA ARG A 145 -2.13 -50.75 42.54
C ARG A 145 -3.34 -50.99 43.44
N LEU A 146 -3.92 -49.93 44.00
CA LEU A 146 -5.08 -50.03 44.89
C LEU A 146 -6.43 -49.75 44.22
N GLY A 147 -6.43 -49.24 42.98
CA GLY A 147 -7.66 -48.88 42.26
C GLY A 147 -8.42 -47.69 42.86
N ARG A 148 -7.82 -46.97 43.80
CA ARG A 148 -8.36 -45.81 44.51
C ARG A 148 -8.16 -44.54 43.67
N LYS A 149 -8.87 -44.49 42.54
CA LYS A 149 -8.70 -43.44 41.51
C LYS A 149 -9.01 -42.02 41.99
N ASP A 150 -9.98 -41.86 42.89
CA ASP A 150 -10.31 -40.55 43.50
C ASP A 150 -9.16 -40.00 44.34
N ASP A 151 -8.56 -40.86 45.16
CA ASP A 151 -7.42 -40.48 45.99
C ASP A 151 -6.19 -40.21 45.10
N ALA A 152 -6.00 -41.00 44.04
CA ALA A 152 -4.94 -40.78 43.07
C ALA A 152 -5.05 -39.40 42.38
N LEU A 153 -6.26 -39.01 41.96
CA LEU A 153 -6.49 -37.69 41.36
C LEU A 153 -6.11 -36.55 42.31
N GLN A 154 -6.47 -36.66 43.59
CA GLN A 154 -6.11 -35.66 44.60
C GLN A 154 -4.59 -35.55 44.75
N ARG A 155 -3.89 -36.68 44.75
CA ARG A 155 -2.42 -36.73 44.83
C ARG A 155 -1.75 -36.14 43.60
N TYR A 156 -2.22 -36.47 42.40
CA TYR A 156 -1.69 -35.90 41.16
C TYR A 156 -1.92 -34.38 41.06
N ARG A 157 -3.10 -33.90 41.47
CA ARG A 157 -3.39 -32.45 41.55
C ARG A 157 -2.47 -31.76 42.55
N ALA A 158 -2.27 -32.35 43.73
CA ALA A 158 -1.34 -31.81 44.73
C ALA A 158 0.09 -31.74 44.19
N ALA A 159 0.55 -32.78 43.47
CA ALA A 159 1.86 -32.77 42.82
C ALA A 159 2.00 -31.62 41.80
N ALA A 160 0.99 -31.43 40.94
CA ALA A 160 0.96 -30.35 39.95
C ALA A 160 0.85 -28.94 40.58
N GLU A 161 0.17 -28.81 41.73
CA GLU A 161 0.11 -27.54 42.47
C GLU A 161 1.45 -27.20 43.13
N ILE A 162 2.19 -28.20 43.63
CA ILE A 162 3.50 -28.02 44.25
C ILE A 162 4.57 -27.71 43.20
N ASP A 163 4.57 -28.45 42.09
CA ASP A 163 5.46 -28.23 40.95
C ASP A 163 4.64 -28.16 39.65
N PRO A 164 4.28 -26.96 39.19
CA PRO A 164 3.57 -26.78 37.91
C PRO A 164 4.37 -27.22 36.68
N SER A 165 5.65 -27.58 36.83
CA SER A 165 6.47 -28.15 35.76
C SER A 165 6.53 -29.69 35.77
N HIS A 166 5.83 -30.37 36.68
CA HIS A 166 5.82 -31.84 36.76
C HIS A 166 4.87 -32.44 35.70
N VAL A 167 5.39 -32.63 34.49
CA VAL A 167 4.64 -33.09 33.31
C VAL A 167 3.93 -34.43 33.56
N GLN A 168 4.54 -35.36 34.28
CA GLN A 168 3.93 -36.69 34.53
C GLN A 168 2.73 -36.60 35.46
N ALA A 169 2.79 -35.74 36.48
CA ALA A 169 1.66 -35.48 37.37
C ALA A 169 0.50 -34.78 36.64
N LEU A 170 0.80 -33.78 35.82
CA LEU A 170 -0.17 -33.09 34.96
C LEU A 170 -0.88 -34.07 34.02
N TYR A 171 -0.12 -34.90 33.31
CA TYR A 171 -0.64 -35.96 32.45
C TYR A 171 -1.55 -36.93 33.20
N ALA A 172 -1.09 -37.47 34.34
CA ALA A 172 -1.84 -38.46 35.11
C ALA A 172 -3.15 -37.89 35.67
N ALA A 173 -3.13 -36.66 36.18
CA ALA A 173 -4.32 -35.94 36.61
C ALA A 173 -5.27 -35.69 35.43
N ARG A 174 -4.77 -35.19 34.29
CA ARG A 174 -5.55 -34.96 33.07
C ARG A 174 -6.24 -36.22 32.58
N MET A 175 -5.52 -37.34 32.48
CA MET A 175 -6.08 -38.62 32.03
C MET A 175 -7.19 -39.14 32.96
N GLU A 176 -7.04 -38.95 34.27
CA GLU A 176 -8.06 -39.31 35.24
C GLU A 176 -9.32 -38.44 35.10
N LEU A 177 -9.15 -37.14 34.82
CA LEU A 177 -10.27 -36.22 34.57
C LEU A 177 -11.00 -36.51 33.26
N LEU A 178 -10.28 -36.79 32.18
CA LEU A 178 -10.89 -37.21 30.91
C LEU A 178 -11.72 -38.49 31.09
N ARG A 179 -11.22 -39.46 31.88
CA ARG A 179 -11.96 -40.69 32.17
C ARG A 179 -13.25 -40.45 32.98
N ARG A 180 -13.36 -39.33 33.68
CA ARG A 180 -14.57 -38.89 34.41
C ARG A 180 -15.51 -38.03 33.58
N GLY A 181 -15.07 -37.60 32.39
CA GLY A 181 -15.79 -36.61 31.58
C GLY A 181 -15.67 -35.17 32.11
N GLU A 182 -14.72 -34.89 33.01
CA GLU A 182 -14.44 -33.54 33.52
C GLU A 182 -13.59 -32.73 32.53
N ILE A 183 -14.13 -32.48 31.33
CA ILE A 183 -13.39 -31.93 30.18
C ILE A 183 -12.75 -30.58 30.48
N GLN A 184 -13.50 -29.65 31.09
CA GLN A 184 -12.99 -28.30 31.36
C GLN A 184 -11.75 -28.31 32.26
N SER A 185 -11.76 -29.14 33.32
CA SER A 185 -10.59 -29.29 34.20
C SER A 185 -9.44 -30.04 33.53
N ALA A 186 -9.75 -31.01 32.66
CA ALA A 186 -8.72 -31.71 31.88
C ALA A 186 -8.01 -30.77 30.89
N ILE A 187 -8.74 -29.89 30.22
CA ILE A 187 -8.19 -28.87 29.31
C ILE A 187 -7.28 -27.89 30.06
N ALA A 188 -7.67 -27.44 31.25
CA ALA A 188 -6.83 -26.57 32.07
C ALA A 188 -5.48 -27.23 32.43
N LEU A 189 -5.48 -28.53 32.73
CA LEU A 189 -4.24 -29.28 32.96
C LEU A 189 -3.46 -29.55 31.66
N LEU A 190 -4.14 -29.73 30.53
CA LEU A 190 -3.50 -29.88 29.22
C LEU A 190 -2.71 -28.62 28.84
N GLU A 191 -3.27 -27.44 29.08
CA GLU A 191 -2.58 -26.16 28.85
C GLU A 191 -1.33 -26.03 29.74
N GLN A 192 -1.44 -26.41 31.02
CA GLN A 192 -0.29 -26.44 31.92
C GLN A 192 0.77 -27.45 31.47
N GLU A 193 0.35 -28.65 31.05
CA GLU A 193 1.22 -29.72 30.52
C GLU A 193 1.99 -29.22 29.29
N ALA A 194 1.29 -28.62 28.32
CA ALA A 194 1.92 -28.02 27.14
C ALA A 194 2.89 -26.88 27.50
N SER A 195 2.59 -26.11 28.54
CA SER A 195 3.45 -25.02 29.01
C SER A 195 4.73 -25.54 29.68
N ALA A 196 4.62 -26.62 30.46
CA ALA A 196 5.70 -27.27 31.17
C ALA A 196 6.59 -28.16 30.28
N GLU A 197 6.05 -28.70 29.18
CA GLU A 197 6.79 -29.55 28.26
C GLU A 197 7.94 -28.79 27.58
N THR A 198 9.09 -29.46 27.51
CA THR A 198 10.35 -28.93 27.00
C THR A 198 10.73 -29.54 25.65
N ASP A 199 10.25 -30.76 25.36
CA ASP A 199 10.43 -31.39 24.06
C ASP A 199 9.51 -30.74 23.01
N PRO A 200 10.05 -30.18 21.93
CA PRO A 200 9.25 -29.40 20.98
C PRO A 200 8.20 -30.23 20.24
N ASP A 201 8.50 -31.49 19.90
CA ASP A 201 7.57 -32.36 19.18
C ASP A 201 6.39 -32.76 20.07
N ARG A 202 6.66 -33.10 21.34
CA ARG A 202 5.60 -33.37 22.32
C ARG A 202 4.79 -32.13 22.64
N LYS A 203 5.44 -30.99 22.80
CA LYS A 203 4.77 -29.71 23.06
C LYS A 203 3.82 -29.35 21.91
N LEU A 204 4.27 -29.52 20.66
CA LEU A 204 3.43 -29.34 19.48
C LEU A 204 2.22 -30.27 19.52
N ALA A 205 2.42 -31.57 19.77
CA ALA A 205 1.32 -32.52 19.87
C ALA A 205 0.29 -32.16 20.96
N LEU A 206 0.75 -31.69 22.12
CA LEU A 206 -0.12 -31.23 23.21
C LEU A 206 -0.90 -29.96 22.83
N LEU A 207 -0.28 -29.02 22.13
CA LEU A 207 -0.96 -27.81 21.65
C LEU A 207 -2.01 -28.13 20.58
N LEU A 208 -1.75 -29.08 19.69
CA LEU A 208 -2.73 -29.54 18.71
C LEU A 208 -3.90 -30.29 19.37
N GLU A 209 -3.63 -31.09 20.41
CA GLU A 209 -4.69 -31.69 21.23
C GLU A 209 -5.52 -30.60 21.94
N LEU A 210 -4.86 -29.58 22.48
CA LEU A 210 -5.51 -28.45 23.15
C LEU A 210 -6.42 -27.67 22.19
N GLU A 211 -5.91 -27.33 21.01
CA GLU A 211 -6.66 -26.66 19.95
C GLU A 211 -7.93 -27.44 19.59
N GLN A 212 -7.77 -28.74 19.29
CA GLN A 212 -8.88 -29.61 18.87
C GLN A 212 -9.95 -29.74 19.96
N ARG A 213 -9.55 -29.97 21.21
CA ARG A 213 -10.49 -30.11 22.34
C ARG A 213 -11.16 -28.78 22.69
N ALA A 214 -10.43 -27.68 22.64
CA ALA A 214 -10.99 -26.35 22.86
C ALA A 214 -12.09 -26.04 21.83
N LEU A 215 -11.85 -26.36 20.56
CA LEU A 215 -12.81 -26.13 19.48
C LEU A 215 -14.05 -27.02 19.57
N HIS A 216 -13.87 -28.34 19.75
CA HIS A 216 -14.96 -29.31 19.62
C HIS A 216 -15.65 -29.68 20.93
N GLU A 217 -14.94 -29.68 22.07
CA GLU A 217 -15.50 -30.12 23.36
C GLU A 217 -15.84 -28.95 24.27
N LEU A 218 -15.03 -27.88 24.27
CA LEU A 218 -15.28 -26.68 25.09
C LEU A 218 -16.06 -25.60 24.33
N HIS A 219 -16.09 -25.67 23.00
CA HIS A 219 -16.63 -24.63 22.12
C HIS A 219 -16.03 -23.24 22.44
N ASP A 220 -14.74 -23.21 22.75
CA ASP A 220 -13.96 -22.00 23.03
C ASP A 220 -12.97 -21.74 21.88
N PRO A 221 -13.41 -21.03 20.82
CA PRO A 221 -12.56 -20.73 19.68
C PRO A 221 -11.38 -19.82 20.04
N ALA A 222 -11.50 -19.00 21.09
CA ALA A 222 -10.42 -18.11 21.51
C ALA A 222 -9.24 -18.92 22.07
N LEU A 223 -9.51 -19.92 22.91
CA LEU A 223 -8.48 -20.84 23.39
C LEU A 223 -7.90 -21.68 22.25
N ALA A 224 -8.72 -22.13 21.30
CA ALA A 224 -8.24 -22.89 20.14
C ALA A 224 -7.28 -22.05 19.28
N ILE A 225 -7.63 -20.80 18.98
CA ILE A 225 -6.78 -19.84 18.25
C ILE A 225 -5.44 -19.64 18.99
N GLN A 226 -5.47 -19.42 20.31
CA GLN A 226 -4.24 -19.27 21.10
C GLN A 226 -3.34 -20.53 21.07
N ALA A 227 -3.94 -21.72 21.11
CA ALA A 227 -3.21 -22.98 20.99
C ALA A 227 -2.58 -23.13 19.59
N GLY A 228 -3.34 -22.78 18.53
CA GLY A 228 -2.87 -22.77 17.15
C GLY A 228 -1.72 -21.76 16.90
N GLU A 229 -1.82 -20.54 17.44
CA GLU A 229 -0.74 -19.53 17.39
C GLU A 229 0.55 -20.08 18.03
N LYS A 230 0.43 -20.70 19.22
CA LYS A 230 1.57 -21.34 19.90
C LYS A 230 2.12 -22.53 19.10
N ALA A 231 1.28 -23.29 18.42
CA ALA A 231 1.70 -24.42 17.59
C ALA A 231 2.50 -23.95 16.35
N ILE A 232 2.03 -22.90 15.66
CA ILE A 232 2.74 -22.28 14.54
C ILE A 232 4.09 -21.70 15.00
N ALA A 233 4.19 -21.15 16.20
CA ALA A 233 5.47 -20.67 16.74
C ALA A 233 6.52 -21.78 16.89
N ILE A 234 6.11 -23.04 17.10
CA ILE A 234 7.00 -24.21 17.16
C ILE A 234 7.33 -24.73 15.75
N ALA A 235 6.34 -24.76 14.87
CA ALA A 235 6.45 -25.23 13.49
C ALA A 235 6.14 -24.12 12.47
N PRO A 236 6.99 -23.09 12.34
CA PRO A 236 6.70 -21.89 11.56
C PRO A 236 6.70 -22.10 10.05
N HIS A 237 6.95 -23.30 9.54
CA HIS A 237 6.90 -23.61 8.11
C HIS A 237 5.79 -24.60 7.76
N ASP A 238 4.98 -24.99 8.74
CA ASP A 238 3.85 -25.88 8.50
C ASP A 238 2.68 -25.08 7.90
N LEU A 239 2.37 -25.34 6.62
CA LEU A 239 1.29 -24.68 5.90
C LEU A 239 -0.09 -25.20 6.32
N GLU A 240 -0.18 -26.44 6.80
CA GLU A 240 -1.44 -27.02 7.24
C GLU A 240 -1.89 -26.36 8.55
N LEU A 241 -0.97 -26.13 9.48
CA LEU A 241 -1.26 -25.39 10.72
C LEU A 241 -1.71 -23.96 10.46
N ARG A 242 -1.04 -23.26 9.52
CA ARG A 242 -1.49 -21.93 9.09
C ARG A 242 -2.89 -21.98 8.51
N HIS A 243 -3.15 -22.88 7.57
CA HIS A 243 -4.45 -22.99 6.92
C HIS A 243 -5.57 -23.27 7.92
N ARG A 244 -5.33 -24.16 8.90
CA ARG A 244 -6.26 -24.44 10.00
C ARG A 244 -6.55 -23.20 10.84
N LEU A 245 -5.51 -22.48 11.28
CA LEU A 245 -5.68 -21.25 12.07
C LEU A 245 -6.40 -20.16 11.27
N THR A 246 -6.03 -19.95 10.00
CA THR A 246 -6.71 -19.03 9.09
C THR A 246 -8.19 -19.36 8.96
N SER A 247 -8.54 -20.64 8.84
CA SER A 247 -9.94 -21.08 8.74
C SER A 247 -10.74 -20.75 10.01
N MET A 248 -10.17 -21.01 11.19
CA MET A 248 -10.81 -20.64 12.47
C MET A 248 -11.00 -19.12 12.61
N LEU A 249 -10.00 -18.34 12.20
CA LEU A 249 -10.07 -16.87 12.24
C LEU A 249 -11.13 -16.34 11.27
N LEU A 250 -11.19 -16.88 10.04
CA LEU A 250 -12.20 -16.52 9.05
C LEU A 250 -13.62 -16.79 9.55
N GLU A 251 -13.86 -17.96 10.12
CA GLU A 251 -15.17 -18.33 10.67
C GLU A 251 -15.60 -17.36 11.79
N ARG A 252 -14.65 -16.90 12.61
CA ARG A 252 -14.87 -15.92 13.68
C ARG A 252 -15.14 -14.52 13.14
N ILE A 253 -14.45 -14.12 12.05
CA ILE A 253 -14.69 -12.86 11.33
C ILE A 253 -16.10 -12.86 10.73
N GLU A 254 -16.52 -13.97 10.10
CA GLU A 254 -17.84 -14.10 9.47
C GLU A 254 -18.99 -14.06 10.49
N ARG A 255 -18.74 -14.53 11.72
CA ARG A 255 -19.69 -14.39 12.84
C ARG A 255 -19.69 -13.00 13.49
N GLY A 256 -18.77 -12.11 13.13
CA GLY A 256 -18.62 -10.80 13.75
C GLY A 256 -18.07 -10.87 15.19
N GLU A 257 -17.39 -11.96 15.55
CA GLU A 257 -16.80 -12.17 16.89
C GLU A 257 -15.30 -11.84 16.94
N ALA A 258 -14.70 -11.58 15.79
CA ALA A 258 -13.27 -11.33 15.64
C ALA A 258 -12.87 -9.95 16.19
N SER A 259 -11.69 -9.89 16.79
CA SER A 259 -11.03 -8.63 17.14
C SER A 259 -10.20 -8.08 15.97
N ALA A 260 -9.82 -6.80 16.01
CA ALA A 260 -8.89 -6.24 15.03
C ALA A 260 -7.53 -6.97 14.99
N ARG A 261 -7.12 -7.58 16.12
CA ARG A 261 -5.94 -8.45 16.16
C ARG A 261 -6.20 -9.73 15.36
N ASP A 262 -7.36 -10.34 15.52
CA ASP A 262 -7.73 -11.59 14.82
C ASP A 262 -7.73 -11.35 13.30
N GLU A 263 -8.29 -10.22 12.85
CA GLU A 263 -8.27 -9.78 11.46
C GLU A 263 -6.84 -9.60 10.93
N ALA A 264 -5.99 -8.89 11.67
CA ALA A 264 -4.59 -8.69 11.29
C ALA A 264 -3.81 -10.00 11.20
N VAL A 265 -4.00 -10.92 12.15
CA VAL A 265 -3.38 -12.25 12.13
C VAL A 265 -3.91 -13.07 10.95
N ALA A 266 -5.21 -13.01 10.65
CA ALA A 266 -5.80 -13.71 9.52
C ALA A 266 -5.20 -13.24 8.19
N VAL A 267 -5.11 -11.91 7.99
CA VAL A 267 -4.48 -11.29 6.81
C VAL A 267 -3.02 -11.74 6.68
N GLN A 268 -2.24 -11.65 7.76
CA GLN A 268 -0.84 -12.06 7.76
C GLN A 268 -0.67 -13.54 7.35
N LEU A 269 -1.46 -14.43 7.93
CA LEU A 269 -1.40 -15.86 7.60
C LEU A 269 -1.82 -16.13 6.15
N MET A 270 -2.80 -15.40 5.62
CA MET A 270 -3.20 -15.50 4.21
C MET A 270 -2.08 -15.04 3.27
N LEU A 271 -1.37 -13.97 3.59
CA LEU A 271 -0.23 -13.50 2.80
C LEU A 271 0.90 -14.55 2.79
N GLU A 272 1.20 -15.15 3.93
CA GLU A 272 2.18 -16.23 4.04
C GLU A 272 1.76 -17.49 3.24
N LEU A 273 0.48 -17.86 3.31
CA LEU A 273 -0.08 -18.96 2.53
C LEU A 273 -0.05 -18.66 1.03
N ALA A 274 -0.34 -17.42 0.63
CA ALA A 274 -0.30 -16.98 -0.75
C ALA A 274 1.13 -17.04 -1.31
N ALA A 275 2.12 -16.55 -0.55
CA ALA A 275 3.53 -16.59 -0.93
C ALA A 275 4.07 -18.03 -1.06
N ALA A 276 3.53 -18.97 -0.29
CA ALA A 276 3.91 -20.39 -0.35
C ALA A 276 3.15 -21.19 -1.41
N SER A 277 2.10 -20.62 -2.01
CA SER A 277 1.20 -21.31 -2.96
C SER A 277 1.54 -20.96 -4.42
N PRO A 278 1.20 -21.83 -5.39
CA PRO A 278 1.20 -21.45 -6.81
C PRO A 278 0.28 -20.24 -7.06
N SER A 279 0.54 -19.47 -8.14
CA SER A 279 -0.19 -18.23 -8.47
C SER A 279 -1.71 -18.38 -8.41
N ASP A 280 -2.24 -19.50 -8.90
CA ASP A 280 -3.67 -19.70 -9.06
C ASP A 280 -4.37 -20.00 -7.72
N ALA A 281 -3.64 -20.51 -6.73
CA ALA A 281 -4.13 -20.68 -5.36
C ALA A 281 -3.86 -19.43 -4.51
N ALA A 282 -2.79 -18.69 -4.81
CA ALA A 282 -2.45 -17.44 -4.13
C ALA A 282 -3.54 -16.37 -4.26
N ILE A 283 -4.23 -16.32 -5.41
CA ILE A 283 -5.33 -15.36 -5.63
C ILE A 283 -6.48 -15.53 -4.62
N VAL A 284 -6.76 -16.77 -4.16
CA VAL A 284 -7.83 -17.03 -3.19
C VAL A 284 -7.49 -16.42 -1.84
N TYR A 285 -6.25 -16.58 -1.39
CA TYR A 285 -5.77 -16.00 -0.15
C TYR A 285 -5.69 -14.47 -0.23
N ALA A 286 -5.19 -13.92 -1.34
CA ALA A 286 -5.15 -12.49 -1.57
C ALA A 286 -6.55 -11.86 -1.61
N ARG A 287 -7.52 -12.52 -2.25
CA ARG A 287 -8.93 -12.10 -2.28
C ARG A 287 -9.51 -11.99 -0.88
N ASN A 288 -9.31 -13.03 -0.06
CA ASN A 288 -9.82 -13.06 1.31
C ASN A 288 -9.12 -12.02 2.20
N ALA A 289 -7.82 -11.81 2.01
CA ALA A 289 -7.08 -10.76 2.69
C ALA A 289 -7.62 -9.36 2.34
N LEU A 290 -7.85 -9.06 1.07
CA LEU A 290 -8.43 -7.78 0.61
C LEU A 290 -9.88 -7.57 1.03
N ARG A 291 -10.63 -8.65 1.31
CA ARG A 291 -11.98 -8.55 1.89
C ARG A 291 -11.93 -8.04 3.33
N ILE A 292 -10.90 -8.41 4.09
CA ILE A 292 -10.72 -8.04 5.50
C ILE A 292 -10.02 -6.68 5.59
N ASP A 293 -8.92 -6.52 4.87
CA ASP A 293 -8.13 -5.29 4.79
C ASP A 293 -7.99 -4.83 3.33
N PRO A 294 -8.93 -4.00 2.83
CA PRO A 294 -8.87 -3.50 1.46
C PRO A 294 -7.72 -2.52 1.21
N GLY A 295 -7.07 -2.02 2.27
CA GLY A 295 -5.87 -1.17 2.20
C GLY A 295 -4.56 -1.97 2.13
N SER A 296 -4.62 -3.31 2.15
CA SER A 296 -3.42 -4.14 2.16
C SER A 296 -2.63 -4.03 0.86
N VAL A 297 -1.48 -3.34 0.92
CA VAL A 297 -0.57 -3.17 -0.22
C VAL A 297 -0.05 -4.50 -0.73
N GLU A 298 0.32 -5.42 0.18
CA GLU A 298 0.87 -6.73 -0.17
C GLU A 298 -0.18 -7.64 -0.79
N ALA A 299 -1.39 -7.71 -0.22
CA ALA A 299 -2.46 -8.54 -0.76
C ALA A 299 -2.86 -8.09 -2.16
N LEU A 300 -2.94 -6.76 -2.38
CA LEU A 300 -3.24 -6.22 -3.70
C LEU A 300 -2.16 -6.57 -4.71
N GLY A 301 -0.88 -6.48 -4.33
CA GLY A 301 0.23 -6.87 -5.21
C GLY A 301 0.18 -8.35 -5.60
N ILE A 302 -0.10 -9.24 -4.65
CA ILE A 302 -0.26 -10.69 -4.95
C ILE A 302 -1.46 -10.92 -5.88
N PHE A 303 -2.57 -10.21 -5.66
CA PHE A 303 -3.75 -10.32 -6.51
C PHE A 303 -3.46 -9.82 -7.93
N GLU A 304 -2.75 -8.69 -8.08
CA GLU A 304 -2.30 -8.15 -9.37
C GLU A 304 -1.50 -9.19 -10.17
N ASP A 305 -0.54 -9.85 -9.54
CA ASP A 305 0.33 -10.84 -10.18
C ASP A 305 -0.42 -12.13 -10.57
N ALA A 306 -1.46 -12.49 -9.81
CA ALA A 306 -2.25 -13.68 -10.03
C ALA A 306 -3.46 -13.47 -10.98
N ALA A 307 -3.92 -12.24 -11.17
CA ALA A 307 -5.11 -11.90 -11.95
C ALA A 307 -4.91 -12.03 -13.47
N ARG A 308 -4.91 -13.26 -13.99
CA ARG A 308 -4.66 -13.55 -15.41
C ARG A 308 -5.91 -13.52 -16.28
N ASP A 309 -7.01 -14.03 -15.75
CA ASP A 309 -8.26 -14.22 -16.47
C ASP A 309 -9.18 -12.99 -16.37
N GLU A 310 -10.13 -12.89 -17.30
CA GLU A 310 -11.06 -11.76 -17.39
C GLU A 310 -11.89 -11.56 -16.12
N SER A 311 -12.31 -12.65 -15.46
CA SER A 311 -13.03 -12.56 -14.19
C SER A 311 -12.18 -11.92 -13.09
N ALA A 312 -10.93 -12.38 -12.94
CA ALA A 312 -10.02 -11.86 -11.93
C ALA A 312 -9.64 -10.39 -12.21
N ARG A 313 -9.54 -10.00 -13.48
CA ARG A 313 -9.31 -8.58 -13.84
C ARG A 313 -10.47 -7.67 -13.46
N LYS A 314 -11.72 -8.15 -13.58
CA LYS A 314 -12.89 -7.40 -13.11
C LYS A 314 -12.88 -7.24 -11.61
N GLU A 315 -12.56 -8.30 -10.86
CA GLU A 315 -12.38 -8.22 -9.41
C GLU A 315 -11.24 -7.25 -9.04
N LEU A 316 -10.13 -7.25 -9.78
CA LEU A 316 -9.01 -6.34 -9.55
C LEU A 316 -9.42 -4.86 -9.71
N LEU A 317 -10.32 -4.53 -10.64
CA LEU A 317 -10.87 -3.16 -10.75
C LEU A 317 -11.58 -2.73 -9.47
N GLU A 318 -12.40 -3.61 -8.88
CA GLU A 318 -13.08 -3.32 -7.62
C GLU A 318 -12.10 -3.14 -6.46
N HIS A 319 -11.05 -3.98 -6.42
CA HIS A 319 -10.00 -3.87 -5.40
C HIS A 319 -9.19 -2.58 -5.54
N TYR A 320 -8.89 -2.14 -6.77
CA TYR A 320 -8.23 -0.85 -7.00
C TYR A 320 -9.08 0.32 -6.52
N SER A 321 -10.38 0.35 -6.82
CA SER A 321 -11.28 1.40 -6.36
C SER A 321 -11.25 1.51 -4.83
N ARG A 322 -11.46 0.38 -4.13
CA ARG A 322 -11.47 0.34 -2.66
C ARG A 322 -10.11 0.73 -2.06
N PHE A 323 -9.01 0.25 -2.64
CA PHE A 323 -7.67 0.60 -2.16
C PHE A 323 -7.41 2.11 -2.26
N LEU A 324 -7.73 2.71 -3.40
CA LEU A 324 -7.51 4.14 -3.65
C LEU A 324 -8.47 5.06 -2.86
N GLU A 325 -9.62 4.55 -2.44
CA GLU A 325 -10.53 5.24 -1.51
C GLU A 325 -9.96 5.30 -0.08
N ILE A 326 -9.31 4.23 0.37
CA ILE A 326 -8.74 4.13 1.73
C ILE A 326 -7.38 4.81 1.82
N ALA A 327 -6.52 4.58 0.83
CA ALA A 327 -5.13 5.03 0.79
C ALA A 327 -4.86 5.84 -0.49
N PRO A 328 -5.39 7.06 -0.62
CA PRO A 328 -5.29 7.84 -1.86
C PRO A 328 -3.88 8.32 -2.20
N ASP A 329 -3.02 8.50 -1.19
CA ASP A 329 -1.72 9.18 -1.28
C ASP A 329 -0.53 8.30 -0.79
N GLU A 330 -0.73 7.01 -0.52
CA GLU A 330 0.37 6.12 -0.12
C GLU A 330 1.34 5.84 -1.28
N GLY A 331 2.60 5.49 -1.00
CA GLY A 331 3.70 5.52 -1.98
C GLY A 331 3.45 4.82 -3.33
N LEU A 332 2.70 3.72 -3.37
CA LEU A 332 2.36 2.99 -4.62
C LEU A 332 1.01 3.40 -5.22
N SER A 333 0.29 4.37 -4.64
CA SER A 333 -1.04 4.78 -5.10
C SER A 333 -0.97 5.40 -6.48
N ASN A 334 0.08 6.17 -6.79
CA ASN A 334 0.22 6.79 -8.10
C ASN A 334 0.46 5.77 -9.21
N THR A 335 1.32 4.78 -8.97
CA THR A 335 1.57 3.69 -9.93
C THR A 335 0.33 2.82 -10.11
N ARG A 336 -0.42 2.56 -9.03
CA ARG A 336 -1.69 1.83 -9.09
C ARG A 336 -2.81 2.60 -9.76
N ARG A 337 -2.93 3.93 -9.58
CA ARG A 337 -3.87 4.78 -10.34
C ARG A 337 -3.64 4.66 -11.85
N LYS A 338 -2.38 4.65 -12.29
CA LYS A 338 -2.02 4.45 -13.71
C LYS A 338 -2.46 3.07 -14.21
N ARG A 339 -2.16 2.00 -13.46
CA ARG A 339 -2.59 0.62 -13.81
C ARG A 339 -4.12 0.47 -13.81
N TYR A 340 -4.79 1.07 -12.84
CA TYR A 340 -6.25 1.08 -12.73
C TYR A 340 -6.88 1.74 -13.96
N ALA A 341 -6.38 2.92 -14.37
CA ALA A 341 -6.83 3.58 -15.59
C ALA A 341 -6.59 2.73 -16.85
N GLU A 342 -5.45 2.07 -16.98
CA GLU A 342 -5.17 1.16 -18.09
C GLU A 342 -6.15 -0.02 -18.15
N LEU A 343 -6.47 -0.60 -17.00
CA LEU A 343 -7.41 -1.71 -16.90
C LEU A 343 -8.85 -1.27 -17.21
N LEU A 344 -9.25 -0.06 -16.78
CA LEU A 344 -10.53 0.55 -17.13
C LEU A 344 -10.65 0.82 -18.64
N LEU A 345 -9.57 1.24 -19.30
CA LEU A 345 -9.57 1.39 -20.76
C LEU A 345 -9.75 0.05 -21.46
N ALA A 346 -9.04 -0.98 -20.99
CA ALA A 346 -9.15 -2.33 -21.54
C ALA A 346 -10.56 -2.92 -21.37
N SER A 347 -11.28 -2.56 -20.30
CA SER A 347 -12.67 -2.97 -20.07
C SER A 347 -13.71 -2.10 -20.80
N GLY A 348 -13.28 -1.07 -21.53
CA GLY A 348 -14.15 -0.20 -22.34
C GLY A 348 -14.77 0.96 -21.56
N ALA A 349 -14.17 1.40 -20.45
CA ALA A 349 -14.64 2.51 -19.62
C ALA A 349 -13.67 3.73 -19.69
N PRO A 350 -13.61 4.47 -20.82
CA PRO A 350 -12.66 5.58 -21.00
C PRO A 350 -12.96 6.79 -20.11
N GLU A 351 -14.22 7.02 -19.76
CA GLU A 351 -14.64 8.09 -18.83
C GLU A 351 -14.06 7.85 -17.43
N ALA A 352 -14.26 6.66 -16.89
CA ALA A 352 -13.72 6.27 -15.58
C ALA A 352 -12.18 6.26 -15.58
N ALA A 353 -11.55 5.86 -16.68
CA ALA A 353 -10.09 5.91 -16.81
C ALA A 353 -9.56 7.35 -16.77
N ALA A 354 -10.24 8.28 -17.42
CA ALA A 354 -9.89 9.71 -17.37
C ALA A 354 -10.05 10.28 -15.95
N GLU A 355 -11.12 9.91 -15.25
CA GLU A 355 -11.35 10.29 -13.85
C GLU A 355 -10.28 9.73 -12.90
N ALA A 356 -9.89 8.47 -13.07
CA ALA A 356 -8.84 7.84 -12.25
C ALA A 356 -7.47 8.56 -12.35
N LEU A 357 -7.19 9.20 -13.49
CA LEU A 357 -5.95 9.94 -13.72
C LEU A 357 -5.96 11.37 -13.17
N GLN A 358 -7.13 11.93 -12.81
CA GLN A 358 -7.26 13.32 -12.39
C GLN A 358 -6.30 13.72 -11.26
N PRO A 359 -6.18 12.97 -10.14
CA PRO A 359 -5.29 13.36 -9.05
C PRO A 359 -3.82 13.41 -9.45
N LEU A 360 -3.41 12.57 -10.41
CA LEU A 360 -2.05 12.58 -10.94
C LEU A 360 -1.77 13.83 -11.76
N ILE A 361 -2.76 14.26 -12.55
CA ILE A 361 -2.65 15.46 -13.40
C ILE A 361 -2.66 16.71 -12.52
N GLU A 362 -3.47 16.74 -11.46
CA GLU A 362 -3.44 17.82 -10.47
C GLU A 362 -2.06 17.93 -9.81
N ALA A 363 -1.42 16.80 -9.52
CA ALA A 363 -0.06 16.72 -8.99
C ALA A 363 1.06 17.00 -10.02
N GLY A 364 0.72 17.24 -11.30
CA GLY A 364 1.70 17.57 -12.33
C GLY A 364 2.34 16.37 -13.05
N ASP A 365 1.75 15.16 -12.96
CA ASP A 365 2.30 13.97 -13.61
C ASP A 365 2.13 14.05 -15.15
N ALA A 366 3.25 14.17 -15.85
CA ALA A 366 3.27 14.29 -17.31
C ALA A 366 2.82 13.00 -18.02
N GLU A 367 3.07 11.83 -17.46
CA GLU A 367 2.66 10.55 -18.06
C GLU A 367 1.14 10.38 -17.99
N ALA A 368 0.52 10.73 -16.86
CA ALA A 368 -0.93 10.76 -16.72
C ALA A 368 -1.57 11.77 -17.68
N SER A 369 -0.93 12.94 -17.85
CA SER A 369 -1.37 13.96 -18.81
C SER A 369 -1.32 13.45 -20.26
N LEU A 370 -0.23 12.78 -20.65
CA LEU A 370 -0.11 12.13 -21.97
C LEU A 370 -1.19 11.07 -22.18
N LYS A 371 -1.44 10.22 -21.17
CA LYS A 371 -2.46 9.19 -21.22
C LYS A 371 -3.85 9.79 -21.38
N LEU A 372 -4.19 10.85 -20.64
CA LEU A 372 -5.48 11.53 -20.79
C LEU A 372 -5.69 12.06 -22.21
N VAL A 373 -4.69 12.71 -22.80
CA VAL A 373 -4.77 13.20 -24.18
C VAL A 373 -4.96 12.05 -25.16
N ALA A 374 -4.24 10.94 -24.99
CA ALA A 374 -4.41 9.75 -25.83
C ALA A 374 -5.82 9.15 -25.72
N ILE A 375 -6.42 9.13 -24.52
CA ILE A 375 -7.80 8.68 -24.33
C ILE A 375 -8.77 9.58 -25.10
N THR A 376 -8.61 10.91 -25.00
CA THR A 376 -9.48 11.85 -25.72
C THR A 376 -9.33 11.78 -27.23
N ASP A 377 -8.15 11.42 -27.72
CA ASP A 377 -7.90 11.24 -29.15
C ASP A 377 -8.57 9.98 -29.70
N ALA A 378 -8.56 8.90 -28.91
CA ALA A 378 -9.29 7.68 -29.23
C ALA A 378 -10.82 7.86 -29.10
N HIS A 379 -11.26 8.80 -28.26
CA HIS A 379 -12.67 9.06 -27.98
C HIS A 379 -13.02 10.56 -28.12
N PRO A 380 -13.19 11.10 -29.35
CA PRO A 380 -13.35 12.54 -29.58
C PRO A 380 -14.58 13.19 -28.94
N GLY A 381 -15.59 12.40 -28.55
CA GLY A 381 -16.78 12.86 -27.82
C GLY A 381 -16.53 13.07 -26.33
N LEU A 382 -15.44 12.52 -25.79
CA LEU A 382 -15.07 12.64 -24.39
C LEU A 382 -14.53 14.04 -24.11
N ARG A 383 -15.06 14.69 -23.07
CA ARG A 383 -14.62 16.03 -22.61
C ARG A 383 -14.22 15.97 -21.14
N PRO A 384 -13.06 15.38 -20.79
CA PRO A 384 -12.62 15.30 -19.40
C PRO A 384 -12.34 16.70 -18.85
N PRO A 385 -12.73 17.00 -17.61
CA PRO A 385 -12.50 18.32 -17.02
C PRO A 385 -11.01 18.66 -16.88
N MET A 386 -10.16 17.64 -16.72
CA MET A 386 -8.71 17.80 -16.57
C MET A 386 -7.93 17.98 -17.88
N LEU A 387 -8.59 17.94 -19.04
CA LEU A 387 -7.92 18.04 -20.34
C LEU A 387 -7.15 19.36 -20.53
N PRO A 388 -7.69 20.55 -20.20
CA PRO A 388 -6.94 21.80 -20.34
C PRO A 388 -5.66 21.81 -19.49
N ARG A 389 -5.76 21.40 -18.23
CA ARG A 389 -4.60 21.29 -17.32
C ARG A 389 -3.56 20.29 -17.84
N ALA A 390 -3.99 19.13 -18.33
CA ALA A 390 -3.07 18.14 -18.91
C ALA A 390 -2.33 18.72 -20.13
N LEU A 391 -3.02 19.43 -21.03
CA LEU A 391 -2.40 20.06 -22.20
C LEU A 391 -1.42 21.18 -21.80
N ALA A 392 -1.73 21.95 -20.75
CA ALA A 392 -0.82 22.97 -20.20
C ALA A 392 0.48 22.34 -19.67
N LEU A 393 0.38 21.28 -18.84
CA LEU A 393 1.54 20.56 -18.32
C LEU A 393 2.41 19.95 -19.43
N LEU A 394 1.77 19.37 -20.44
CA LEU A 394 2.50 18.83 -21.60
C LEU A 394 3.18 19.92 -22.41
N THR A 395 2.55 21.09 -22.55
CA THR A 395 3.17 22.24 -23.22
C THR A 395 4.47 22.63 -22.53
N GLU A 396 4.43 22.79 -21.20
CA GLU A 396 5.61 23.13 -20.41
C GLU A 396 6.70 22.07 -20.53
N GLY A 397 6.35 20.79 -20.36
CA GLY A 397 7.31 19.69 -20.50
C GLY A 397 7.91 19.60 -21.91
N TYR A 398 7.15 19.90 -22.97
CA TYR A 398 7.68 19.95 -24.33
C TYR A 398 8.61 21.12 -24.57
N LEU A 399 8.35 22.29 -23.98
CA LEU A 399 9.24 23.45 -24.08
C LEU A 399 10.55 23.19 -23.36
N GLU A 400 10.50 22.67 -22.12
CA GLU A 400 11.68 22.27 -21.35
C GLU A 400 12.50 21.18 -22.07
N GLY A 401 11.81 20.23 -22.70
CA GLY A 401 12.42 19.18 -23.51
C GLY A 401 12.93 19.62 -24.89
N GLY A 402 12.87 20.91 -25.23
CA GLY A 402 13.35 21.44 -26.51
C GLY A 402 12.54 20.97 -27.72
N ARG A 403 11.24 20.72 -27.54
CA ARG A 403 10.30 20.25 -28.57
C ARG A 403 9.20 21.31 -28.84
N PRO A 404 9.56 22.49 -29.37
CA PRO A 404 8.61 23.59 -29.58
C PRO A 404 7.46 23.22 -30.53
N ASP A 405 7.70 22.33 -31.51
CA ASP A 405 6.64 21.83 -32.41
C ASP A 405 5.51 21.12 -31.64
N ALA A 406 5.88 20.31 -30.64
CA ALA A 406 4.91 19.55 -29.85
C ALA A 406 4.18 20.46 -28.86
N ALA A 407 4.88 21.45 -28.30
CA ALA A 407 4.29 22.49 -27.47
C ALA A 407 3.25 23.32 -28.23
N ALA A 408 3.53 23.70 -29.48
CA ALA A 408 2.57 24.42 -30.31
C ALA A 408 1.29 23.60 -30.56
N ILE A 409 1.42 22.31 -30.87
CA ILE A 409 0.27 21.42 -31.06
C ILE A 409 -0.57 21.30 -29.77
N ALA A 410 0.08 21.21 -28.61
CA ALA A 410 -0.61 21.15 -27.33
C ALA A 410 -1.34 22.47 -27.01
N LEU A 411 -0.71 23.62 -27.27
CA LEU A 411 -1.31 24.95 -27.13
C LEU A 411 -2.48 25.18 -28.09
N GLU A 412 -2.37 24.75 -29.35
CA GLU A 412 -3.48 24.81 -30.32
C GLU A 412 -4.70 24.03 -29.81
N ARG A 413 -4.49 22.83 -29.27
CA ARG A 413 -5.57 22.05 -28.65
C ARG A 413 -6.10 22.71 -27.39
N LEU A 414 -5.22 23.25 -26.55
CA LEU A 414 -5.59 23.93 -25.32
C LEU A 414 -6.51 25.12 -25.61
N PHE A 415 -6.15 25.95 -26.61
CA PHE A 415 -6.96 27.07 -27.07
C PHE A 415 -8.38 26.68 -27.49
N LEU A 416 -8.55 25.47 -28.04
CA LEU A 416 -9.84 24.96 -28.51
C LEU A 416 -10.72 24.40 -27.38
N VAL A 417 -10.13 23.88 -26.32
CA VAL A 417 -10.87 23.27 -25.20
C VAL A 417 -11.09 24.24 -24.04
N GLU A 418 -10.26 25.28 -23.94
CA GLU A 418 -10.38 26.29 -22.90
C GLU A 418 -11.68 27.09 -23.08
N LYS A 419 -12.35 27.35 -21.96
CA LYS A 419 -13.63 28.06 -21.91
C LYS A 419 -13.46 29.48 -21.42
N ASP A 420 -12.46 29.73 -20.60
CA ASP A 420 -12.20 31.07 -20.09
C ASP A 420 -11.60 31.97 -21.18
N LEU A 421 -12.17 33.16 -21.36
CA LEU A 421 -11.77 34.07 -22.44
C LEU A 421 -10.36 34.63 -22.20
N ASP A 422 -10.05 35.00 -20.95
CA ASP A 422 -8.77 35.61 -20.60
C ASP A 422 -7.64 34.57 -20.73
N GLU A 423 -7.89 33.33 -20.31
CA GLU A 423 -6.95 32.23 -20.52
C GLU A 423 -6.74 31.93 -22.00
N ARG A 424 -7.80 31.93 -22.82
CA ARG A 424 -7.69 31.74 -24.29
C ARG A 424 -6.84 32.82 -24.95
N ILE A 425 -6.97 34.07 -24.51
CA ILE A 425 -6.15 35.19 -24.98
C ILE A 425 -4.69 34.96 -24.60
N ALA A 426 -4.41 34.60 -23.34
CA ALA A 426 -3.04 34.29 -22.89
C ALA A 426 -2.41 33.10 -23.64
N ILE A 427 -3.21 32.07 -23.95
CA ILE A 427 -2.78 30.94 -24.78
C ILE A 427 -2.45 31.40 -26.20
N ALA A 428 -3.31 32.24 -26.81
CA ALA A 428 -3.09 32.76 -28.15
C ALA A 428 -1.84 33.65 -28.22
N GLU A 429 -1.60 34.47 -27.19
CA GLU A 429 -0.37 35.25 -27.07
C GLU A 429 0.86 34.35 -27.03
N ARG A 430 0.88 33.37 -26.12
CA ARG A 430 2.00 32.43 -25.96
C ARG A 430 2.25 31.62 -27.23
N LEU A 431 1.20 31.16 -27.89
CA LEU A 431 1.27 30.42 -29.15
C LEU A 431 1.75 31.31 -30.31
N SER A 432 1.32 32.57 -30.37
CA SER A 432 1.77 33.52 -31.39
C SER A 432 3.28 33.76 -31.27
N LYS A 433 3.77 33.98 -30.04
CA LYS A 433 5.19 34.16 -29.74
C LYS A 433 6.02 32.94 -30.14
N LEU A 434 5.54 31.75 -29.78
CA LEU A 434 6.18 30.48 -30.14
C LEU A 434 6.24 30.27 -31.67
N ALA A 435 5.16 30.64 -32.38
CA ALA A 435 5.07 30.52 -33.82
C ALA A 435 6.00 31.48 -34.56
N THR A 436 6.11 32.75 -34.11
CA THR A 436 6.93 33.78 -34.76
C THR A 436 8.41 33.66 -34.42
N GLU A 437 8.75 33.57 -33.14
CA GLU A 437 10.13 33.69 -32.67
C GLU A 437 10.90 32.37 -32.71
N THR A 438 10.21 31.25 -32.49
CA THR A 438 10.87 29.95 -32.27
C THR A 438 10.67 29.02 -33.46
N LEU A 439 9.42 28.76 -33.84
CA LEU A 439 9.09 27.86 -34.95
C LEU A 439 9.27 28.49 -36.33
N HIS A 440 9.16 29.82 -36.41
CA HIS A 440 9.11 30.56 -37.67
C HIS A 440 8.01 30.02 -38.60
N ASP A 441 6.90 29.56 -38.02
CA ASP A 441 5.73 29.05 -38.75
C ASP A 441 4.74 30.18 -39.00
N ARG A 442 4.89 30.82 -40.17
CA ARG A 442 4.11 31.99 -40.58
C ARG A 442 2.62 31.68 -40.69
N GLU A 443 2.25 30.50 -41.18
CA GLU A 443 0.85 30.14 -41.36
C GLU A 443 0.15 30.01 -40.00
N LEU A 444 0.83 29.37 -39.03
CA LEU A 444 0.35 29.28 -37.67
C LEU A 444 0.27 30.67 -37.01
N ALA A 445 1.30 31.50 -37.15
CA ALA A 445 1.33 32.85 -36.59
C ALA A 445 0.16 33.72 -37.09
N LEU A 446 -0.08 33.77 -38.41
CA LEU A 446 -1.21 34.48 -38.98
C LEU A 446 -2.55 33.98 -38.44
N ARG A 447 -2.73 32.66 -38.36
CA ARG A 447 -4.00 32.06 -37.91
C ARG A 447 -4.30 32.38 -36.45
N VAL A 448 -3.29 32.29 -35.59
CA VAL A 448 -3.41 32.52 -34.15
C VAL A 448 -3.63 34.00 -33.85
N LEU A 449 -2.89 34.90 -34.50
CA LEU A 449 -3.07 36.34 -34.32
C LEU A 449 -4.46 36.79 -34.79
N ARG A 450 -4.97 36.27 -35.91
CA ARG A 450 -6.36 36.52 -36.34
C ARG A 450 -7.37 36.03 -35.31
N ALA A 451 -7.14 34.84 -34.74
CA ALA A 451 -8.00 34.29 -33.70
C ALA A 451 -8.01 35.19 -32.47
N TRP A 452 -6.84 35.69 -32.06
CA TRP A 452 -6.71 36.63 -30.94
C TRP A 452 -7.44 37.95 -31.22
N THR A 453 -7.22 38.58 -32.38
CA THR A 453 -7.94 39.79 -32.77
C THR A 453 -9.46 39.60 -32.78
N ALA A 454 -9.95 38.41 -33.16
CA ALA A 454 -11.37 38.11 -33.14
C ALA A 454 -11.92 37.89 -31.71
N LEU A 455 -11.09 37.40 -30.78
CA LEU A 455 -11.47 37.22 -29.37
C LEU A 455 -11.50 38.55 -28.61
N ASP A 456 -10.50 39.40 -28.85
CA ASP A 456 -10.42 40.75 -28.29
C ASP A 456 -10.02 41.76 -29.38
N PRO A 457 -11.00 42.41 -30.02
CA PRO A 457 -10.75 43.45 -31.00
C PRO A 457 -10.17 44.75 -30.41
N THR A 458 -10.26 44.93 -29.08
CA THR A 458 -9.77 46.14 -28.40
C THR A 458 -8.28 46.06 -28.08
N ASP A 459 -7.74 44.86 -27.98
CA ASP A 459 -6.31 44.63 -27.91
C ASP A 459 -5.66 44.83 -29.29
N LEU A 460 -4.84 45.88 -29.39
CA LEU A 460 -4.10 46.21 -30.61
C LEU A 460 -2.84 45.36 -30.78
N THR A 461 -2.38 44.65 -29.75
CA THR A 461 -1.16 43.81 -29.79
C THR A 461 -1.16 42.78 -30.93
N PRO A 462 -2.20 41.94 -31.11
CA PRO A 462 -2.21 40.98 -32.22
C PRO A 462 -2.26 41.66 -33.60
N GLN A 463 -2.93 42.81 -33.68
CA GLN A 463 -3.05 43.60 -34.90
C GLN A 463 -1.70 44.18 -35.32
N ILE A 464 -0.93 44.73 -34.37
CA ILE A 464 0.44 45.22 -34.58
C ILE A 464 1.34 44.08 -35.07
N ARG A 465 1.27 42.90 -34.43
CA ARG A 465 2.06 41.72 -34.84
C ARG A 465 1.66 41.15 -36.21
N LEU A 466 0.43 41.40 -36.69
CA LEU A 466 -0.04 40.97 -38.02
C LEU A 466 0.53 41.82 -39.15
N VAL A 467 0.76 43.12 -38.94
CA VAL A 467 1.23 44.07 -39.97
C VAL A 467 2.45 43.54 -40.76
N PRO A 468 3.58 43.17 -40.12
CA PRO A 468 4.75 42.69 -40.86
C PRO A 468 4.48 41.38 -41.61
N LEU A 469 3.69 40.47 -41.03
CA LEU A 469 3.38 39.16 -41.63
C LEU A 469 2.48 39.31 -42.86
N LEU A 470 1.44 40.15 -42.80
CA LEU A 470 0.54 40.41 -43.94
C LEU A 470 1.26 41.13 -45.08
N ARG A 471 2.19 42.03 -44.74
CA ARG A 471 3.04 42.73 -45.72
C ARG A 471 3.92 41.74 -46.48
N GLU A 472 4.56 40.81 -45.78
CA GLU A 472 5.41 39.78 -46.40
C GLU A 472 4.62 38.82 -47.29
N GLU A 473 3.40 38.43 -46.90
CA GLU A 473 2.54 37.53 -47.68
C GLU A 473 1.77 38.25 -48.81
N GLY A 474 1.83 39.59 -48.86
CA GLY A 474 1.17 40.40 -49.89
C GLY A 474 -0.36 40.46 -49.76
N LEU A 475 -0.90 40.20 -48.55
CA LEU A 475 -2.32 40.23 -48.22
C LEU A 475 -2.78 41.68 -48.00
N THR A 476 -2.77 42.46 -49.08
CA THR A 476 -2.95 43.93 -49.08
C THR A 476 -4.31 44.40 -48.59
N ASP A 477 -5.40 43.71 -48.95
CA ASP A 477 -6.74 44.10 -48.51
C ASP A 477 -6.89 43.99 -46.97
N GLU A 478 -6.47 42.86 -46.41
CA GLU A 478 -6.51 42.62 -44.96
C GLU A 478 -5.53 43.52 -44.19
N LEU A 479 -4.35 43.77 -44.76
CA LEU A 479 -3.38 44.72 -44.21
C LEU A 479 -3.98 46.12 -44.10
N LEU A 480 -4.70 46.59 -45.13
CA LEU A 480 -5.38 47.89 -45.09
C LEU A 480 -6.45 47.95 -44.01
N ASP A 481 -7.24 46.90 -43.82
CA ASP A 481 -8.27 46.85 -42.77
C ASP A 481 -7.66 46.91 -41.36
N ILE A 482 -6.54 46.20 -41.13
CA ILE A 482 -5.83 46.26 -39.85
C ILE A 482 -5.19 47.63 -39.64
N LEU A 483 -4.53 48.20 -40.65
CA LEU A 483 -3.93 49.53 -40.56
C LEU A 483 -4.99 50.61 -40.31
N ASP A 484 -6.17 50.50 -40.92
CA ASP A 484 -7.29 51.40 -40.66
C ASP A 484 -7.74 51.32 -39.20
N THR A 485 -7.78 50.11 -38.62
CA THR A 485 -8.13 49.90 -37.21
C THR A 485 -7.07 50.49 -36.27
N LEU A 486 -5.79 50.19 -36.50
CA LEU A 486 -4.66 50.74 -35.74
C LEU A 486 -4.55 52.26 -35.90
N SER A 487 -4.95 52.80 -37.05
CA SER A 487 -5.04 54.24 -37.26
C SER A 487 -6.12 54.92 -36.41
N LEU A 488 -6.94 54.21 -35.64
CA LEU A 488 -7.84 54.87 -34.70
C LEU A 488 -7.16 55.21 -33.36
N ASP A 489 -5.95 54.68 -33.11
CA ASP A 489 -5.20 54.92 -31.87
C ASP A 489 -4.80 56.40 -31.71
N PRO A 490 -5.22 57.11 -30.65
CA PRO A 490 -4.96 58.55 -30.50
C PRO A 490 -3.48 58.94 -30.37
N MET A 491 -2.63 58.03 -29.89
CA MET A 491 -1.22 58.28 -29.63
C MET A 491 -0.37 57.91 -30.84
N ASP A 492 -0.52 56.67 -31.31
CA ASP A 492 0.44 56.06 -32.25
C ASP A 492 -0.19 55.71 -33.61
N GLY A 493 -1.45 56.08 -33.84
CA GLY A 493 -2.16 55.73 -35.08
C GLY A 493 -1.61 56.42 -36.34
N GLY A 494 -0.80 57.47 -36.19
CA GLY A 494 -0.29 58.30 -37.28
C GLY A 494 0.55 57.52 -38.29
N GLN A 495 1.46 56.68 -37.81
CA GLN A 495 2.31 55.82 -38.62
C GLN A 495 1.49 54.83 -39.46
N TYR A 496 0.44 54.24 -38.89
CA TYR A 496 -0.41 53.26 -39.58
C TYR A 496 -1.27 53.94 -40.66
N ALA A 497 -1.73 55.18 -40.41
CA ALA A 497 -2.44 55.98 -41.42
C ALA A 497 -1.54 56.35 -42.61
N LEU A 498 -0.27 56.70 -42.35
CA LEU A 498 0.75 56.96 -43.37
C LEU A 498 1.04 55.70 -44.19
N GLU A 499 1.22 54.55 -43.53
CA GLU A 499 1.46 53.29 -44.21
C GLU A 499 0.28 52.87 -45.09
N ALA A 500 -0.96 52.94 -44.59
CA ALA A 500 -2.16 52.63 -45.37
C ALA A 500 -2.30 53.55 -46.59
N ALA A 501 -2.03 54.84 -46.41
CA ALA A 501 -2.04 55.82 -47.49
C ALA A 501 -0.98 55.53 -48.54
N ARG A 502 0.22 55.10 -48.13
CA ARG A 502 1.30 54.70 -49.03
C ARG A 502 0.92 53.47 -49.85
N LEU A 503 0.40 52.41 -49.23
CA LEU A 503 -0.03 51.18 -49.93
C LEU A 503 -1.09 51.47 -51.01
N LEU A 504 -2.05 52.35 -50.71
CA LEU A 504 -3.08 52.77 -51.68
C LEU A 504 -2.50 53.63 -52.80
N PHE A 505 -1.54 54.48 -52.48
CA PHE A 505 -0.88 55.31 -53.47
C PHE A 505 -0.02 54.47 -54.42
N GLU A 506 0.73 53.49 -53.89
CA GLU A 506 1.51 52.53 -54.68
C GLU A 506 0.62 51.64 -55.58
N SER A 507 -0.58 51.28 -55.11
CA SER A 507 -1.58 50.57 -55.93
C SER A 507 -2.34 51.46 -56.92
N GLY A 508 -2.08 52.78 -56.90
CA GLY A 508 -2.62 53.75 -57.86
C GLY A 508 -3.91 54.45 -57.44
N ASP A 509 -4.40 54.22 -56.22
CA ASP A 509 -5.58 54.89 -55.65
C ASP A 509 -5.19 56.08 -54.76
N ALA A 510 -4.68 57.14 -55.42
CA ALA A 510 -4.32 58.39 -54.75
C ALA A 510 -5.51 59.07 -54.05
N LYS A 511 -6.76 58.77 -54.47
CA LYS A 511 -7.95 59.35 -53.85
C LYS A 511 -8.27 58.68 -52.52
N ALA A 512 -8.20 57.35 -52.45
CA ALA A 512 -8.37 56.61 -51.20
C ALA A 512 -7.25 56.91 -50.20
N SER A 513 -6.03 57.08 -50.70
CA SER A 513 -4.87 57.51 -49.91
C SER A 513 -5.09 58.87 -49.21
N LEU A 514 -5.52 59.90 -49.96
CA LEU A 514 -5.86 61.20 -49.37
C LEU A 514 -6.99 61.14 -48.34
N PHE A 515 -7.96 60.25 -48.54
CA PHE A 515 -9.10 60.12 -47.64
C PHE A 515 -8.69 59.59 -46.26
N ARG A 516 -7.78 58.61 -46.19
CA ARG A 516 -7.30 58.02 -44.94
C ARG A 516 -6.42 58.95 -44.11
N LEU A 517 -5.64 59.83 -44.76
CA LEU A 517 -4.83 60.84 -44.05
C LEU A 517 -5.65 62.03 -43.52
N ARG A 518 -6.83 62.27 -44.11
CA ARG A 518 -7.60 63.50 -43.91
C ARG A 518 -7.91 63.78 -42.44
N ASP A 519 -8.40 62.76 -41.73
CA ASP A 519 -8.93 62.95 -40.39
C ASP A 519 -7.79 63.13 -39.36
N ARG A 520 -6.57 62.63 -39.66
CA ARG A 520 -5.34 62.79 -38.85
C ARG A 520 -4.51 64.03 -39.18
N ALA A 521 -4.56 64.51 -40.42
CA ALA A 521 -3.77 65.66 -40.88
C ALA A 521 -3.99 66.95 -40.07
N SER A 522 -5.12 67.06 -39.35
CA SER A 522 -5.39 68.21 -38.47
C SER A 522 -4.58 68.22 -37.17
N PHE A 523 -3.95 67.11 -36.79
CA PHE A 523 -3.19 67.01 -35.54
C PHE A 523 -1.87 66.23 -35.65
N ASP A 524 -1.62 65.49 -36.73
CA ASP A 524 -0.34 64.88 -37.07
C ASP A 524 0.28 65.57 -38.30
N GLU A 525 1.40 66.28 -38.08
CA GLU A 525 2.12 67.05 -39.10
C GLU A 525 2.66 66.17 -40.23
N ARG A 526 3.05 64.92 -39.95
CA ARG A 526 3.55 63.98 -40.96
C ARG A 526 2.43 63.52 -41.89
N CYS A 527 1.28 63.19 -41.32
CA CYS A 527 0.07 62.87 -42.08
C CYS A 527 -0.36 64.04 -42.97
N ARG A 528 -0.23 65.28 -42.48
CA ARG A 528 -0.52 66.50 -43.26
C ARG A 528 0.45 66.68 -44.42
N ASP A 529 1.75 66.54 -44.19
CA ASP A 529 2.78 66.74 -45.20
C ASP A 529 2.68 65.68 -46.31
N ALA A 530 2.48 64.42 -45.93
CA ALA A 530 2.17 63.31 -46.83
C ALA A 530 0.91 63.59 -47.67
N MET A 531 -0.18 64.07 -47.03
CA MET A 531 -1.42 64.40 -47.74
C MET A 531 -1.23 65.53 -48.77
N LEU A 532 -0.46 66.57 -48.43
CA LEU A 532 -0.12 67.67 -49.34
C LEU A 532 0.76 67.21 -50.51
N GLU A 533 1.70 66.31 -50.27
CA GLU A 533 2.57 65.74 -51.31
C GLU A 533 1.80 64.82 -52.28
N ILE A 534 0.95 63.93 -51.77
CA ILE A 534 0.11 63.05 -52.58
C ILE A 534 -0.89 63.86 -53.43
N ALA A 535 -1.49 64.90 -52.86
CA ALA A 535 -2.41 65.78 -53.59
C ALA A 535 -1.72 66.55 -54.72
N ARG A 536 -0.52 67.08 -54.48
CA ARG A 536 0.30 67.78 -55.49
C ARG A 536 0.78 66.86 -56.60
N SER A 537 1.29 65.68 -56.25
CA SER A 537 1.83 64.72 -57.21
C SER A 537 0.75 64.08 -58.09
N SER A 538 -0.48 63.97 -57.57
CA SER A 538 -1.63 63.37 -58.27
C SER A 538 -2.56 64.38 -58.94
N GLY A 539 -2.34 65.69 -58.76
CA GLY A 539 -3.23 66.75 -59.26
C GLY A 539 -4.63 66.73 -58.62
N LEU A 540 -4.71 66.34 -57.35
CA LEU A 540 -5.93 66.16 -56.57
C LEU A 540 -6.08 67.23 -55.47
N GLU A 541 -5.46 68.41 -55.62
CA GLU A 541 -5.46 69.48 -54.62
C GLU A 541 -6.88 69.99 -54.29
N ALA A 542 -7.83 69.81 -55.21
CA ALA A 542 -9.24 70.12 -54.98
C ALA A 542 -9.91 69.23 -53.90
N LEU A 543 -9.35 68.05 -53.61
CA LEU A 543 -9.88 67.12 -52.61
C LEU A 543 -9.35 67.39 -51.19
N LEU A 544 -8.40 68.32 -51.03
CA LEU A 544 -7.88 68.73 -49.72
C LEU A 544 -8.98 69.43 -48.90
N PRO A 545 -8.98 69.26 -47.56
CA PRO A 545 -9.77 70.06 -46.64
C PRO A 545 -9.55 71.56 -46.86
N ASP A 546 -10.60 72.37 -46.66
CA ASP A 546 -10.55 73.82 -46.90
C ASP A 546 -9.41 74.51 -46.14
N GLU A 547 -9.07 73.99 -44.95
CA GLU A 547 -7.98 74.46 -44.10
C GLU A 547 -6.57 74.27 -44.69
N PHE A 548 -6.35 73.26 -45.53
CA PHE A 548 -5.02 72.95 -46.10
C PHE A 548 -4.86 73.38 -47.58
N ARG A 549 -5.92 73.93 -48.20
CA ARG A 549 -5.87 74.36 -49.62
C ARG A 549 -4.95 75.53 -49.89
N GLU A 550 -4.71 76.40 -48.90
CA GLU A 550 -3.77 77.52 -49.03
C GLU A 550 -2.30 77.10 -48.85
N GLU A 551 -2.06 75.93 -48.24
CA GLU A 551 -0.73 75.35 -47.98
C GLU A 551 -0.19 74.51 -49.15
N ALA A 552 -1.03 74.19 -50.14
CA ALA A 552 -0.65 73.50 -51.38
C ALA A 552 -0.55 74.45 -52.59
N PRO A 553 0.50 75.28 -52.75
CA PRO A 553 0.66 76.09 -53.95
C PRO A 553 1.03 75.24 -55.17
N SER A 554 0.44 75.60 -56.32
CA SER A 554 0.59 74.94 -57.62
C SER A 554 2.04 74.72 -58.05
N ALA A 555 2.33 73.52 -58.55
CA ALA A 555 3.65 72.99 -58.92
C ALA A 555 4.55 73.94 -59.75
N SER A 556 5.74 74.24 -59.22
CA SER A 556 6.93 74.57 -60.00
C SER A 556 8.22 74.10 -59.31
N GLY A 557 8.43 72.79 -59.24
CA GLY A 557 9.63 72.18 -58.68
C GLY A 557 9.75 70.72 -59.09
N VAL A 558 10.98 70.23 -59.23
CA VAL A 558 11.39 68.91 -59.74
C VAL A 558 10.57 67.78 -59.10
N PRO A 559 10.13 66.74 -59.84
CA PRO A 559 9.47 65.59 -59.24
C PRO A 559 10.52 64.82 -58.43
N HIS A 560 10.52 64.99 -57.11
CA HIS A 560 10.95 63.92 -56.23
C HIS A 560 9.90 62.80 -56.37
N SER A 561 10.34 61.54 -56.35
CA SER A 561 9.39 60.44 -56.32
C SER A 561 8.55 60.64 -55.05
N PRO A 562 7.22 60.78 -55.13
CA PRO A 562 6.39 60.96 -53.94
C PRO A 562 6.53 59.80 -52.93
N LEU A 563 7.08 58.67 -53.37
CA LEU A 563 7.43 57.52 -52.53
C LEU A 563 8.72 57.72 -51.72
N ASP A 564 9.66 58.55 -52.19
CA ASP A 564 10.91 58.84 -51.48
C ASP A 564 10.63 59.73 -50.26
N GLY A 565 9.76 60.74 -50.41
CA GLY A 565 9.35 61.61 -49.30
C GLY A 565 8.50 60.89 -48.24
N LEU A 566 7.59 60.00 -48.68
CA LEU A 566 6.87 59.11 -47.77
C LEU A 566 7.78 58.09 -47.07
N SER A 567 8.91 57.71 -47.67
CA SER A 567 9.87 56.78 -47.03
C SER A 567 10.74 57.49 -46.00
N GLU A 568 11.24 58.70 -46.29
CA GLU A 568 11.97 59.54 -45.31
C GLU A 568 11.11 59.85 -44.07
N LEU A 569 9.82 60.17 -44.26
CA LEU A 569 8.88 60.50 -43.16
C LEU A 569 8.56 59.30 -42.24
N ILE A 570 8.76 58.07 -42.72
CA ILE A 570 8.57 56.84 -41.93
C ILE A 570 9.90 56.39 -41.31
N GLU A 571 11.02 56.54 -42.01
CA GLU A 571 12.37 56.18 -41.51
C GLU A 571 12.82 57.06 -40.34
N ASP A 572 12.44 58.35 -40.32
CA ASP A 572 12.71 59.27 -39.20
C ASP A 572 12.08 58.80 -37.86
N GLU A 573 11.07 57.92 -37.90
CA GLU A 573 10.40 57.35 -36.72
C GLU A 573 10.93 55.96 -36.33
N ALA A 574 11.37 55.14 -37.28
CA ALA A 574 12.03 53.85 -36.97
C ALA A 574 13.33 54.04 -36.17
N GLU A 575 14.10 55.10 -36.45
CA GLU A 575 15.29 55.47 -35.64
C GLU A 575 14.93 56.04 -34.26
N LEU A 576 13.70 56.52 -34.04
CA LEU A 576 13.22 57.03 -32.74
C LEU A 576 12.56 55.94 -31.88
N ILE A 577 11.92 54.94 -32.51
CA ILE A 577 11.30 53.79 -31.83
C ILE A 577 12.37 52.76 -31.40
N ASP A 578 13.43 52.55 -32.19
CA ASP A 578 14.58 51.73 -31.75
C ASP A 578 15.27 52.30 -30.48
N GLU A 579 15.10 53.61 -30.19
CA GLU A 579 15.55 54.25 -28.94
C GLU A 579 14.50 54.19 -27.80
N GLU A 580 13.20 54.03 -28.10
CA GLU A 580 12.13 53.84 -27.09
C GLU A 580 11.90 52.37 -26.71
N ASP A 581 12.12 51.41 -27.62
CA ASP A 581 12.19 49.97 -27.30
C ASP A 581 13.44 49.65 -26.47
N ALA A 582 14.54 50.41 -26.65
CA ALA A 582 15.68 50.40 -25.73
C ALA A 582 15.35 50.99 -24.35
N HIS A 583 14.27 51.75 -24.21
CA HIS A 583 13.78 52.26 -22.92
C HIS A 583 12.69 51.39 -22.28
N PHE A 584 12.09 50.44 -23.01
CA PHE A 584 11.28 49.37 -22.43
C PHE A 584 12.11 48.17 -21.94
N GLU A 585 13.39 48.06 -22.34
CA GLU A 585 14.36 47.15 -21.70
C GLU A 585 14.80 47.64 -20.29
N ASP A 586 14.64 48.93 -19.96
CA ASP A 586 15.05 49.52 -18.68
C ASP A 586 13.97 49.43 -17.57
N GLU A 587 12.72 49.06 -17.86
CA GLU A 587 11.70 48.75 -16.84
C GLU A 587 11.74 47.29 -16.34
N ALA A 588 12.72 46.51 -16.79
CA ALA A 588 13.13 45.26 -16.15
C ALA A 588 14.21 45.46 -15.06
N GLU A 589 14.71 46.69 -14.84
CA GLU A 589 15.79 47.00 -13.87
C GLU A 589 15.30 47.67 -12.56
N LEU A 590 14.01 47.61 -12.25
CA LEU A 590 13.45 48.06 -10.95
C LEU A 590 12.43 47.09 -10.31
N ILE A 591 12.78 45.79 -10.31
CA ILE A 591 12.47 44.90 -9.20
C ILE A 591 13.81 44.39 -8.65
N ASP A 592 14.57 45.32 -8.08
CA ASP A 592 15.79 45.03 -7.30
C ASP A 592 15.75 45.79 -5.96
N GLU A 593 14.58 45.80 -5.32
CA GLU A 593 14.43 46.01 -3.88
C GLU A 593 13.71 44.78 -3.28
N GLY A 594 14.37 43.63 -3.44
CA GLY A 594 13.97 42.33 -2.88
C GLY A 594 15.14 41.37 -2.64
N ASP A 595 16.34 41.67 -3.14
CA ASP A 595 17.53 40.79 -3.07
C ASP A 595 18.60 41.28 -2.06
N ALA A 596 18.17 41.81 -0.92
CA ALA A 596 19.04 42.11 0.22
C ALA A 596 18.89 41.12 1.40
N HIS A 597 18.42 39.90 1.16
CA HIS A 597 18.32 38.88 2.23
C HIS A 597 18.69 37.42 1.84
N PHE A 598 19.46 37.20 0.76
CA PHE A 598 19.91 35.85 0.38
C PHE A 598 21.42 35.70 0.18
N GLU A 599 22.25 36.47 0.90
CA GLU A 599 23.66 36.13 1.13
C GLU A 599 23.93 35.50 2.51
N ASP A 600 22.92 35.41 3.40
CA ASP A 600 23.04 34.77 4.73
C ASP A 600 22.45 33.33 4.80
N ALA A 601 22.01 32.74 3.68
CA ALA A 601 21.41 31.40 3.65
C ALA A 601 22.36 30.28 3.18
N ALA A 602 23.47 30.62 2.52
CA ALA A 602 24.47 29.63 2.10
C ALA A 602 25.44 29.25 3.23
N GLU A 603 25.59 30.09 4.26
CA GLU A 603 26.38 29.78 5.47
C GLU A 603 25.57 28.97 6.52
N LEU A 604 24.26 28.75 6.29
CA LEU A 604 23.39 27.95 7.18
C LEU A 604 23.10 26.52 6.68
N ILE A 605 23.58 26.15 5.49
CA ILE A 605 23.49 24.77 4.96
C ILE A 605 24.76 23.96 5.26
N GLU A 606 25.89 24.62 5.50
CA GLU A 606 27.12 23.93 5.95
C GLU A 606 27.07 23.53 7.44
N ASP A 607 26.29 24.25 8.26
CA ASP A 607 26.07 23.91 9.69
C ASP A 607 24.94 22.88 9.91
N ALA A 608 24.12 22.57 8.89
CA ALA A 608 23.05 21.57 8.99
C ALA A 608 23.51 20.14 8.69
N ALA A 609 24.75 19.95 8.22
CA ALA A 609 25.35 18.64 7.97
C ALA A 609 26.01 18.01 9.21
N GLU A 610 26.00 18.67 10.37
CA GLU A 610 26.61 18.17 11.61
C GLU A 610 25.60 17.50 12.59
N LEU A 611 24.33 17.33 12.19
CA LEU A 611 23.26 16.78 13.04
C LEU A 611 22.41 15.68 12.36
N ILE A 612 23.06 14.66 11.79
CA ILE A 612 22.42 13.37 11.52
C ILE A 612 23.21 12.27 12.23
N ASP A 613 22.53 11.61 13.17
CA ASP A 613 23.01 10.50 14.00
C ASP A 613 23.45 9.27 13.17
N GLU A 614 24.44 8.53 13.70
CA GLU A 614 25.27 7.51 13.06
C GLU A 614 24.59 6.21 12.53
N ASP A 615 23.26 6.09 12.51
CA ASP A 615 22.61 4.80 12.19
C ASP A 615 22.07 4.62 10.75
N GLU A 616 22.14 5.64 9.87
CA GLU A 616 21.67 5.52 8.47
C GLU A 616 22.78 5.38 7.40
N ALA A 617 24.06 5.34 7.80
CA ALA A 617 25.19 5.21 6.87
C ALA A 617 25.38 3.79 6.29
N THR A 618 24.62 2.79 6.73
CA THR A 618 24.81 1.38 6.31
C THR A 618 24.00 0.98 5.09
N VAL A 619 23.01 1.76 4.65
CA VAL A 619 22.19 1.42 3.46
C VAL A 619 22.83 1.92 2.15
N ILE A 620 23.66 2.97 2.21
CA ILE A 620 24.32 3.54 1.03
C ILE A 620 25.56 2.71 0.60
N ASP A 621 26.21 2.00 1.53
CA ASP A 621 27.43 1.21 1.24
C ASP A 621 27.14 -0.10 0.45
N HIS A 622 25.88 -0.56 0.39
CA HIS A 622 25.48 -1.69 -0.46
C HIS A 622 25.14 -1.27 -1.90
N ALA A 623 24.60 -0.06 -2.10
CA ALA A 623 24.29 0.47 -3.43
C ALA A 623 25.55 0.88 -4.21
N VAL A 624 26.58 1.38 -3.53
CA VAL A 624 27.83 1.82 -4.18
C VAL A 624 28.73 0.64 -4.58
N ARG A 625 28.66 -0.51 -3.90
CA ARG A 625 29.42 -1.72 -4.31
C ARG A 625 28.86 -2.45 -5.53
N SER A 626 27.63 -2.15 -5.97
CA SER A 626 27.05 -2.72 -7.20
C SER A 626 27.39 -1.92 -8.46
N LEU A 627 27.99 -0.73 -8.33
CA LEU A 627 28.29 0.17 -9.45
C LEU A 627 29.80 0.38 -9.70
N GLY A 628 30.67 -0.27 -8.90
CA GLY A 628 32.12 -0.22 -9.06
C GLY A 628 32.70 -1.53 -9.57
N GLY A 629 32.76 -1.70 -10.90
CA GLY A 629 33.47 -2.79 -11.56
C GLY A 629 34.80 -2.33 -12.18
N ASP A 630 35.89 -2.60 -11.46
CA ASP A 630 37.30 -2.76 -11.86
C ASP A 630 37.84 -2.12 -13.16
N GLU A 631 38.74 -1.14 -12.98
CA GLU A 631 39.77 -0.80 -13.95
C GLU A 631 40.91 -1.84 -13.94
N ALA A 632 41.15 -2.51 -15.08
CA ALA A 632 42.43 -3.16 -15.36
C ALA A 632 42.82 -2.99 -16.84
N SER A 633 43.67 -1.98 -17.07
CA SER A 633 44.66 -1.79 -18.14
C SER A 633 44.72 -2.79 -19.33
N HIS A 634 44.53 -2.31 -20.57
CA HIS A 634 45.49 -2.49 -21.68
C HIS A 634 45.15 -1.64 -22.92
N GLN A 635 46.23 -1.15 -23.56
CA GLN A 635 46.26 -0.28 -24.74
C GLN A 635 45.68 -0.94 -26.00
N GLY A 636 44.92 -0.19 -26.81
CA GLY A 636 44.60 -0.58 -28.18
C GLY A 636 43.51 0.27 -28.82
N SER A 637 43.88 1.03 -29.86
CA SER A 637 43.02 1.88 -30.68
C SER A 637 41.89 1.10 -31.37
N VAL A 638 40.62 1.39 -31.07
CA VAL A 638 39.44 1.08 -31.92
C VAL A 638 38.33 2.11 -31.61
N GLU A 639 37.56 2.48 -32.64
CA GLU A 639 36.41 3.43 -32.67
C GLU A 639 35.42 3.31 -31.50
N PRO A 640 34.72 4.40 -31.12
CA PRO A 640 33.70 4.34 -30.08
C PRO A 640 32.44 3.60 -30.56
N PRO A 641 31.81 2.77 -29.71
CA PRO A 641 30.53 2.13 -29.99
C PRO A 641 29.38 3.13 -29.80
N GLN A 642 28.30 2.90 -30.55
CA GLN A 642 27.06 3.67 -30.48
C GLN A 642 26.41 3.49 -29.10
N ALA A 643 26.07 4.59 -28.45
CA ALA A 643 25.26 4.61 -27.23
C ALA A 643 23.78 4.40 -27.59
N GLU A 644 23.12 3.49 -26.88
CA GLU A 644 21.66 3.34 -26.88
C GLU A 644 21.00 4.52 -26.15
N PRO A 645 19.83 5.01 -26.59
CA PRO A 645 19.18 6.18 -25.99
C PRO A 645 18.38 5.83 -24.72
N SER A 646 18.21 6.83 -23.86
CA SER A 646 17.44 6.78 -22.60
C SER A 646 15.93 6.71 -22.86
N ALA A 647 15.16 6.36 -21.83
CA ALA A 647 13.71 6.09 -21.85
C ALA A 647 12.79 7.23 -22.34
N PHE A 648 13.33 8.36 -22.81
CA PHE A 648 12.59 9.41 -23.51
C PHE A 648 12.44 9.14 -25.02
N ASP A 649 13.18 8.17 -25.59
CA ASP A 649 13.23 7.90 -27.04
C ASP A 649 12.39 6.70 -27.52
N ALA A 650 11.69 5.98 -26.64
CA ALA A 650 10.96 4.75 -26.99
C ALA A 650 9.49 4.97 -27.43
N ALA A 651 9.04 6.21 -27.65
CA ALA A 651 7.72 6.51 -28.20
C ALA A 651 7.77 6.81 -29.70
N ARG A 652 8.29 5.87 -30.49
CA ARG A 652 8.06 5.80 -31.94
C ARG A 652 7.88 4.34 -32.33
N LEU A 653 6.65 3.98 -32.73
CA LEU A 653 6.37 3.44 -34.06
C LEU A 653 4.87 3.24 -34.27
N GLY A 654 4.26 4.27 -34.86
CA GLY A 654 3.24 4.11 -35.88
C GLY A 654 3.67 4.96 -37.06
N THR A 655 4.53 4.41 -37.93
CA THR A 655 4.81 5.02 -39.24
C THR A 655 3.53 5.01 -40.06
N ALA A 656 2.82 6.12 -40.06
CA ALA A 656 1.89 6.53 -41.09
C ALA A 656 2.32 7.94 -41.52
N ASP A 657 2.43 8.13 -42.84
CA ASP A 657 2.89 9.32 -43.57
C ASP A 657 2.97 10.64 -42.77
N GLY A 658 4.18 11.19 -42.72
CA GLY A 658 4.41 12.60 -42.43
C GLY A 658 3.72 13.45 -43.50
N GLY A 659 2.55 13.98 -43.16
CA GLY A 659 1.78 14.84 -44.05
C GLY A 659 0.41 15.28 -43.52
N ASN A 660 -0.20 14.52 -42.59
CA ASN A 660 -1.61 14.75 -42.22
C ASN A 660 -1.91 15.22 -40.78
N ALA A 661 -0.93 15.23 -39.86
CA ALA A 661 -1.20 15.67 -38.48
C ALA A 661 -1.23 17.20 -38.34
N ARG A 662 -0.31 17.92 -39.00
CA ARG A 662 -0.32 19.39 -39.05
C ARG A 662 -1.62 19.92 -39.68
N THR A 663 -2.17 19.25 -40.71
CA THR A 663 -3.40 19.69 -41.38
C THR A 663 -4.68 19.51 -40.55
N SER A 664 -4.69 18.66 -39.52
CA SER A 664 -5.89 18.48 -38.67
C SER A 664 -6.01 19.54 -37.57
N GLY A 665 -4.90 19.91 -36.92
CA GLY A 665 -4.89 21.02 -35.94
C GLY A 665 -5.16 22.37 -36.59
N THR A 666 -4.55 22.60 -37.76
CA THR A 666 -4.69 23.83 -38.52
C THR A 666 -6.11 24.03 -39.06
N ALA A 667 -6.80 22.94 -39.43
CA ALA A 667 -8.20 22.98 -39.87
C ALA A 667 -9.20 23.21 -38.72
N LEU A 668 -8.94 22.68 -37.52
CA LEU A 668 -9.83 22.83 -36.36
C LEU A 668 -9.82 24.25 -35.79
N LEU A 669 -8.65 24.91 -35.74
CA LEU A 669 -8.56 26.31 -35.34
C LEU A 669 -9.28 27.22 -36.35
N ALA A 670 -9.14 26.96 -37.65
CA ALA A 670 -9.85 27.71 -38.69
C ALA A 670 -11.38 27.57 -38.60
N ASP A 671 -11.89 26.38 -38.26
CA ASP A 671 -13.31 26.12 -38.03
C ASP A 671 -13.82 26.79 -36.73
N ALA A 672 -13.00 26.84 -35.67
CA ALA A 672 -13.34 27.55 -34.44
C ALA A 672 -13.41 29.07 -34.63
N ILE A 673 -12.45 29.66 -35.36
CA ILE A 673 -12.45 31.08 -35.75
C ILE A 673 -13.72 31.41 -36.56
N ALA A 674 -14.12 30.52 -37.48
CA ALA A 674 -15.33 30.70 -38.27
C ALA A 674 -16.62 30.65 -37.44
N ARG A 675 -16.66 29.86 -36.35
CA ARG A 675 -17.82 29.79 -35.43
C ARG A 675 -17.90 31.00 -34.51
N THR A 676 -16.78 31.45 -33.94
CA THR A 676 -16.75 32.65 -33.08
C THR A 676 -17.09 33.92 -33.86
N ALA A 677 -16.69 34.01 -35.14
CA ALA A 677 -17.08 35.11 -36.02
C ALA A 677 -18.59 35.11 -36.37
N GLY A 678 -19.28 33.96 -36.25
CA GLY A 678 -20.72 33.84 -36.52
C GLY A 678 -21.62 34.22 -35.35
N GLU A 679 -21.15 34.13 -34.10
CA GLU A 679 -21.96 34.40 -32.90
C GLU A 679 -22.04 35.89 -32.52
N TYR A 680 -21.18 36.75 -33.07
CA TYR A 680 -21.19 38.21 -32.84
C TYR A 680 -21.82 39.03 -33.98
N GLY A 681 -22.47 38.37 -34.96
CA GLY A 681 -23.07 39.02 -36.13
C GLY A 681 -24.56 39.41 -36.04
N ASP A 682 -25.29 38.98 -35.01
CA ASP A 682 -26.76 39.13 -34.95
C ASP A 682 -27.24 39.95 -33.74
N GLU A 683 -26.78 41.21 -33.60
CA GLU A 683 -27.48 42.23 -32.82
C GLU A 683 -27.47 43.60 -33.52
N ALA A 684 -28.31 43.75 -34.55
CA ALA A 684 -28.78 45.05 -35.01
C ALA A 684 -30.25 44.97 -35.46
N GLY A 685 -31.13 45.41 -34.56
CA GLY A 685 -32.58 45.25 -34.55
C GLY A 685 -33.39 45.53 -35.81
N VAL A 686 -34.48 44.75 -35.95
CA VAL A 686 -35.80 45.27 -36.34
C VAL A 686 -36.87 44.65 -35.42
N SER A 687 -37.65 45.55 -34.81
CA SER A 687 -38.75 45.34 -33.86
C SER A 687 -40.01 44.72 -34.50
N PRO A 688 -40.95 44.11 -33.73
CA PRO A 688 -42.01 43.24 -34.22
C PRO A 688 -43.36 43.95 -34.43
N ALA A 689 -44.28 43.31 -35.15
CA ALA A 689 -45.70 43.64 -35.13
C ALA A 689 -46.59 42.40 -35.37
N GLU A 690 -47.30 42.02 -34.29
CA GLU A 690 -48.73 41.67 -34.16
C GLU A 690 -49.40 40.80 -35.25
N GLU A 691 -49.75 39.56 -34.89
CA GLU A 691 -51.09 39.08 -34.48
C GLU A 691 -51.98 38.59 -35.63
N THR A 692 -52.33 37.29 -35.63
CA THR A 692 -53.68 36.79 -35.30
C THR A 692 -53.86 35.31 -35.68
N ASP A 693 -54.03 34.52 -34.63
CA ASP A 693 -55.17 33.63 -34.36
C ASP A 693 -55.51 32.38 -35.22
N HIS A 694 -55.38 31.25 -34.51
CA HIS A 694 -56.35 30.17 -34.28
C HIS A 694 -56.50 28.94 -35.21
N THR A 695 -56.37 27.78 -34.52
CA THR A 695 -57.09 26.48 -34.64
C THR A 695 -56.72 25.60 -35.83
N GLU A 696 -56.56 24.29 -35.76
CA GLU A 696 -56.80 23.20 -34.79
C GLU A 696 -55.94 22.03 -35.33
N GLY A 697 -55.25 21.23 -34.52
CA GLY A 697 -55.82 19.99 -33.97
C GLY A 697 -55.22 18.76 -34.66
N ASP A 698 -54.27 18.10 -33.99
CA ASP A 698 -54.39 16.70 -33.54
C ASP A 698 -53.02 16.06 -33.25
N GLU A 699 -52.74 16.02 -31.95
CA GLU A 699 -51.97 15.04 -31.18
C GLU A 699 -52.47 13.58 -31.39
N PRO A 700 -51.86 12.54 -30.77
CA PRO A 700 -50.46 12.40 -30.35
C PRO A 700 -49.84 11.02 -30.64
N LEU A 701 -48.54 11.01 -30.38
CA LEU A 701 -47.63 9.93 -29.99
C LEU A 701 -48.17 8.99 -28.88
N LEU A 702 -47.64 7.77 -28.78
CA LEU A 702 -46.69 7.32 -27.73
C LEU A 702 -46.65 5.78 -27.53
N LEU A 703 -45.40 5.30 -27.43
CA LEU A 703 -44.82 4.38 -26.43
C LEU A 703 -45.14 2.86 -26.45
N GLU A 704 -44.05 2.13 -26.72
CA GLU A 704 -43.33 1.19 -25.82
C GLU A 704 -43.95 -0.11 -25.28
N GLU A 705 -43.02 -1.07 -25.19
CA GLU A 705 -42.84 -2.18 -24.23
C GLU A 705 -43.49 -3.57 -24.45
N GLU A 706 -42.56 -4.55 -24.45
CA GLU A 706 -42.53 -5.85 -23.77
C GLU A 706 -43.62 -6.91 -24.03
N ASP A 707 -43.22 -8.15 -24.37
CA ASP A 707 -43.13 -9.22 -23.37
C ASP A 707 -42.72 -10.61 -23.95
N PHE A 708 -42.20 -11.41 -23.02
CA PHE A 708 -41.64 -12.76 -23.15
C PHE A 708 -42.67 -13.90 -23.42
N GLU A 709 -42.09 -15.05 -23.84
CA GLU A 709 -42.33 -16.41 -23.30
C GLU A 709 -43.00 -17.53 -24.16
N LEU A 710 -42.33 -18.70 -24.07
CA LEU A 710 -42.78 -20.10 -24.08
C LEU A 710 -42.69 -21.00 -25.35
N ILE A 711 -41.64 -21.85 -25.33
CA ILE A 711 -41.59 -23.34 -25.37
C ILE A 711 -42.31 -24.11 -26.49
N GLU A 712 -41.55 -24.96 -27.21
CA GLU A 712 -41.77 -26.42 -27.29
C GLU A 712 -40.58 -27.16 -27.96
N ALA A 713 -40.27 -28.35 -27.42
CA ALA A 713 -39.15 -29.23 -27.77
C ALA A 713 -39.66 -30.56 -28.38
N GLU A 714 -38.84 -31.23 -29.19
CA GLU A 714 -38.78 -32.71 -29.41
C GLU A 714 -37.70 -33.00 -30.47
N GLY A 715 -36.58 -33.69 -30.18
CA GLY A 715 -36.39 -35.16 -30.14
C GLY A 715 -35.30 -35.54 -31.17
N ALA A 716 -34.49 -36.60 -31.13
CA ALA A 716 -34.23 -37.71 -30.22
C ALA A 716 -33.01 -38.52 -30.77
N LEU A 717 -32.24 -39.22 -29.90
CA LEU A 717 -31.46 -40.48 -30.11
C LEU A 717 -30.18 -40.41 -31.00
N ASP A 718 -29.05 -41.11 -30.77
CA ASP A 718 -28.71 -42.29 -29.94
C ASP A 718 -27.17 -42.49 -29.87
N ALA A 719 -26.68 -43.14 -28.79
CA ALA A 719 -25.51 -44.07 -28.66
C ALA A 719 -24.07 -43.62 -29.05
N THR A 720 -22.95 -43.90 -28.34
CA THR A 720 -22.55 -44.88 -27.29
C THR A 720 -21.10 -44.58 -26.80
N ASP A 721 -20.84 -44.83 -25.50
CA ASP A 721 -19.63 -45.39 -24.83
C ASP A 721 -18.24 -44.70 -25.04
N GLU A 722 -17.34 -44.50 -24.07
CA GLU A 722 -17.01 -45.17 -22.81
C GLU A 722 -16.01 -44.28 -21.99
N ASP A 723 -15.99 -44.46 -20.66
CA ASP A 723 -14.95 -44.10 -19.67
C ASP A 723 -14.65 -42.63 -19.31
N GLU A 724 -15.11 -42.20 -18.12
CA GLU A 724 -14.28 -41.45 -17.16
C GLU A 724 -14.93 -41.40 -15.75
N ASP A 725 -14.21 -41.93 -14.77
CA ASP A 725 -14.53 -41.85 -13.34
C ASP A 725 -14.35 -40.40 -12.84
N ALA A 726 -15.46 -39.71 -12.57
CA ALA A 726 -15.49 -38.45 -11.83
C ALA A 726 -16.46 -38.55 -10.65
N LEU A 727 -15.89 -38.37 -9.46
CA LEU A 727 -16.57 -38.28 -8.16
C LEU A 727 -17.63 -37.19 -8.17
N THR A 728 -18.87 -37.61 -7.95
CA THR A 728 -20.05 -36.75 -7.83
C THR A 728 -20.14 -36.20 -6.41
N ILE A 729 -20.23 -34.89 -6.32
CA ILE A 729 -20.73 -34.14 -5.16
C ILE A 729 -22.23 -34.44 -5.06
N LEU A 730 -22.68 -34.86 -3.88
CA LEU A 730 -24.10 -34.93 -3.52
C LEU A 730 -24.36 -33.86 -2.47
N ASP A 731 -25.13 -32.84 -2.87
CA ASP A 731 -25.91 -32.01 -1.96
C ASP A 731 -27.18 -32.78 -1.59
N ASP A 732 -27.42 -32.96 -0.30
CA ASP A 732 -28.69 -33.42 0.27
C ASP A 732 -29.11 -32.43 1.36
N ASP A 733 -29.99 -31.50 1.01
CA ASP A 733 -30.95 -30.90 1.94
C ASP A 733 -32.28 -31.65 1.76
N ASP A 734 -32.74 -32.35 2.81
CA ASP A 734 -34.16 -32.57 3.17
C ASP A 734 -34.29 -33.78 4.10
N LEU A 735 -34.29 -33.56 5.42
CA LEU A 735 -34.95 -34.45 6.37
C LEU A 735 -35.69 -33.65 7.44
N GLU A 736 -36.99 -33.45 7.21
CA GLU A 736 -37.99 -33.23 8.25
C GLU A 736 -38.02 -34.40 9.24
N LEU A 737 -37.92 -34.11 10.54
CA LEU A 737 -38.53 -34.94 11.59
C LEU A 737 -39.16 -34.05 12.67
N ILE A 738 -40.45 -34.32 12.90
CA ILE A 738 -41.37 -33.74 13.86
C ILE A 738 -41.44 -34.62 15.13
N GLU A 739 -41.79 -33.97 16.26
CA GLU A 739 -42.25 -34.49 17.59
C GLU A 739 -41.14 -34.99 18.56
N GLU A 740 -41.08 -34.63 19.86
CA GLU A 740 -42.12 -34.27 20.85
C GLU A 740 -41.51 -33.54 22.09
N ASP A 741 -42.25 -32.53 22.59
CA ASP A 741 -42.45 -32.05 23.99
C ASP A 741 -41.34 -32.07 25.07
N GLU A 742 -41.02 -30.87 25.61
CA GLU A 742 -41.28 -30.53 27.04
C GLU A 742 -41.12 -29.01 27.36
N VAL A 743 -42.27 -28.34 27.51
CA VAL A 743 -42.68 -27.35 28.53
C VAL A 743 -41.68 -26.31 29.07
N GLY A 744 -41.91 -25.03 28.73
CA GLY A 744 -41.41 -23.87 29.48
C GLY A 744 -41.77 -22.50 28.88
N ALA A 745 -42.99 -22.02 29.13
CA ALA A 745 -43.55 -20.76 28.60
C ALA A 745 -43.00 -19.46 29.27
N PRO A 746 -43.22 -18.27 28.67
CA PRO A 746 -42.29 -17.12 28.65
C PRO A 746 -42.74 -15.89 29.48
N GLN A 747 -41.93 -14.83 29.51
CA GLN A 747 -42.34 -13.47 29.90
C GLN A 747 -42.08 -12.46 28.76
N ASP A 748 -43.17 -11.96 28.18
CA ASP A 748 -43.48 -10.58 27.71
C ASP A 748 -42.33 -9.70 27.14
N ALA A 749 -42.37 -8.99 26.00
CA ALA A 749 -43.31 -8.61 24.93
C ALA A 749 -42.52 -7.64 23.97
N PRO A 750 -43.11 -6.91 22.99
CA PRO A 750 -43.81 -7.32 21.77
C PRO A 750 -43.17 -6.82 20.43
N ARG A 751 -43.56 -7.52 19.35
CA ARG A 751 -43.62 -7.24 17.89
C ARG A 751 -43.49 -5.80 17.35
N LEU A 752 -42.87 -5.73 16.15
CA LEU A 752 -43.23 -5.00 14.89
C LEU A 752 -42.26 -5.53 13.80
N ILE A 753 -42.58 -6.41 12.83
CA ILE A 753 -43.45 -6.39 11.62
C ILE A 753 -43.14 -5.26 10.61
N GLU A 754 -42.50 -5.64 9.48
CA GLU A 754 -42.79 -5.36 8.04
C GLU A 754 -41.50 -5.63 7.21
N GLU A 755 -41.30 -6.81 6.62
CA GLU A 755 -41.68 -7.25 5.25
C GLU A 755 -41.19 -6.34 4.09
N ARG A 756 -40.08 -6.72 3.46
CA ARG A 756 -40.10 -7.24 2.08
C ARG A 756 -38.92 -8.16 1.81
#